data_AF-A0A8H3UH16-F1
#
_entry.id   AF-A0A8H3UH16-F1
#
_cell.length_a   1.000
_cell.length_b   1.000
_cell.length_c   1.000
_cell.angle_alpha   90.00
_cell.angle_beta   90.00
_cell.angle_gamma   90.00
#
_symmetry.space_group_name_H-M   'P 1'
#
loop_
_entity.id
_entity.type
_entity.pdbx_description
1 polymer ?
#
loop_
_entity_poly.entity_id
_entity_poly.type
_entity_poly.pdbx_seq_one_letter_code
_entity_poly.pdbx_strand_id
1 'polypeptide(L)'
;MSGQQLYPTLIQSAVVATALKILLFPAYKSTDFEVHRNWLAITKSLPVKDWYFEKTSEWTLDYPPFFAYFEWLMSQAAQYVDPLMLNIQSLGYNSWETVYFQRATVIFSELILLYSLHRYVKASPSKTTAHAAALAIFLSPGLLIIDHIHFQYNGSMYGILILSIVFAQEGRLLLSGLSFAALLCMKHIYLYLAPAYFVYLLRAYCLSPNWSLYPTTIFRIQFFNCVKLGLGIAAVFGAAFGPFVYWEQIPQLMSRLFPFSRGLCHAYWAPNVWAMYSFTDRILIYLAPHFNLPVNHDAINSVTRGLVGDTAFAVLPEITPRHTFILTIGTQIPALLKLFFRPSSHNFLSALILTSYSSFLFSWHVHEKAILLIILPFTLLCLHDRRHLGAFRPLAVAGHVSLFPLLYTAQEFPVKVIYTILWLVVFLSAFDKLAPASPQPRFFLLDRFSTVYIAIAIPLILYTSLLHGLIFKNNLEQIPIDSPDLSIPEIIRAPYLKFGVEVPNEVEDAIIRDVLPGQTSVPTKSVDYDQNYVTNVTFGNQTLLMDIDSGSSDLWVISTLLNPPRKNQPKSRTYDPQTSGAKKMDGYSWSMSYGDRSTAGGPVYKETVTIGSLTVPNQAVEVATTISQKFRSDTVLDGLMGLGSNDRNNIRPKKQPTWFDNIRPSLAKPVFCTGLKRRAAGTFDFGFIDAAKFVGEIVYTPVLNGARSRGYWDFQPAGFAIGAGAPRTASFPAIVDTGSSQWYMPASIASAYWSSVQGAAQKTGYGWTFPCESALPDIHILLQGGKKVTVKGVNMNYKTIRAGLCWGGVQADIMGFSIFGDVFMKGLFVVHEVGEGGRAKRIGFAPLVE
;
A
#
# COMPACT_ATOMS: atom_id res chain seq x y z
N MET A 1 -9.13 47.67 27.88
CA MET A 1 -10.47 47.06 27.75
C MET A 1 -10.43 45.71 28.43
N SER A 2 -11.11 45.60 29.56
CA SER A 2 -11.30 44.39 30.37
C SER A 2 -11.86 43.24 29.51
N GLY A 3 -11.42 42.02 29.83
CA GLY A 3 -11.56 40.82 29.00
C GLY A 3 -12.99 40.51 28.58
N GLN A 4 -13.32 40.79 27.32
CA GLN A 4 -14.49 40.24 26.67
C GLN A 4 -14.25 38.72 26.56
N GLN A 5 -14.96 37.93 27.36
CA GLN A 5 -14.89 36.48 27.30
C GLN A 5 -15.45 36.03 25.94
N LEU A 6 -14.58 35.45 25.10
CA LEU A 6 -14.94 34.96 23.78
C LEU A 6 -15.46 33.53 23.91
N TYR A 7 -16.68 33.29 23.42
CA TYR A 7 -17.35 32.00 23.44
C TYR A 7 -17.63 31.47 22.02
N PRO A 8 -17.58 30.13 21.81
CA PRO A 8 -17.07 29.14 22.76
C PRO A 8 -15.57 29.33 22.99
N THR A 9 -15.10 29.01 24.20
CA THR A 9 -13.66 29.10 24.50
C THR A 9 -12.90 27.99 23.78
N LEU A 10 -11.60 28.20 23.49
CA LEU A 10 -10.77 27.17 22.86
C LEU A 10 -10.75 25.86 23.67
N ILE A 11 -10.79 25.95 25.00
CA ILE A 11 -10.83 24.77 25.89
C ILE A 11 -12.16 24.04 25.77
N GLN A 12 -13.30 24.75 25.78
CA GLN A 12 -14.61 24.13 25.58
C GLN A 12 -14.69 23.45 24.21
N SER A 13 -14.20 24.10 23.16
CA SER A 13 -14.11 23.50 21.83
C SER A 13 -13.17 22.29 21.80
N ALA A 14 -12.06 22.32 22.53
CA ALA A 14 -11.17 21.17 22.68
C ALA A 14 -11.85 19.98 23.35
N VAL A 15 -12.59 20.19 24.45
CA VAL A 15 -13.32 19.11 25.12
C VAL A 15 -14.34 18.46 24.18
N VAL A 16 -15.15 19.26 23.48
CA VAL A 16 -16.16 18.74 22.54
C VAL A 16 -15.49 18.04 21.34
N ALA A 17 -14.43 18.62 20.79
CA ALA A 17 -13.69 18.02 19.68
C ALA A 17 -13.02 16.70 20.09
N THR A 18 -12.43 16.63 21.29
CA THR A 18 -11.86 15.39 21.83
C THR A 18 -12.92 14.31 21.99
N ALA A 19 -14.12 14.66 22.51
CA ALA A 19 -15.22 13.70 22.59
C ALA A 19 -15.61 13.15 21.21
N LEU A 20 -15.72 14.03 20.19
CA LEU A 20 -15.98 13.61 18.82
C LEU A 20 -14.87 12.70 18.28
N LYS A 21 -13.59 13.05 18.50
CA LYS A 21 -12.44 12.27 18.04
C LYS A 21 -12.38 10.88 18.68
N ILE A 22 -12.75 10.77 19.96
CA ILE A 22 -12.88 9.47 20.65
C ILE A 22 -13.96 8.60 20.01
N LEU A 23 -15.10 9.18 19.62
CA LEU A 23 -16.16 8.45 18.92
C LEU A 23 -15.71 7.93 17.53
N LEU A 24 -14.67 8.54 16.94
CA LEU A 24 -14.08 8.11 15.67
C LEU A 24 -13.03 7.01 15.82
N PHE A 25 -12.75 6.51 17.03
CA PHE A 25 -11.76 5.46 17.22
C PHE A 25 -12.02 4.17 16.42
N PRO A 26 -13.28 3.72 16.26
CA PRO A 26 -13.62 2.56 15.43
C PRO A 26 -13.55 2.81 13.92
N ALA A 27 -13.31 4.05 13.46
CA ALA A 27 -13.29 4.38 12.04
C ALA A 27 -12.18 3.63 11.28
N TYR A 28 -12.27 3.66 9.95
CA TYR A 28 -11.26 3.17 9.01
C TYR A 28 -9.81 3.43 9.45
N LYS A 29 -8.93 2.48 9.13
CA LYS A 29 -7.49 2.54 9.35
C LYS A 29 -6.80 2.62 8.00
N SER A 30 -6.11 3.72 7.73
CA SER A 30 -5.32 3.83 6.51
C SER A 30 -4.00 3.07 6.63
N THR A 31 -3.29 2.95 5.50
CA THR A 31 -1.90 2.48 5.47
C THR A 31 -0.99 3.24 6.43
N ASP A 32 -1.19 4.55 6.62
CA ASP A 32 -0.38 5.38 7.53
C ASP A 32 -0.51 4.91 9.01
N PHE A 33 -1.62 4.24 9.38
CA PHE A 33 -1.77 3.64 10.72
C PHE A 33 -0.73 2.54 10.96
N GLU A 34 -0.55 1.63 9.99
CA GLU A 34 0.46 0.57 10.06
C GLU A 34 1.87 1.13 9.92
N VAL A 35 2.08 2.16 9.10
CA VAL A 35 3.38 2.85 8.97
C VAL A 35 3.85 3.36 10.33
N HIS A 36 3.01 4.12 11.04
CA HIS A 36 3.36 4.63 12.36
C HIS A 36 3.49 3.51 13.41
N ARG A 37 2.71 2.42 13.32
CA ARG A 37 2.91 1.26 14.19
C ARG A 37 4.29 0.63 13.96
N ASN A 38 4.69 0.50 12.70
CA ASN A 38 6.01 -0.02 12.36
C ASN A 38 7.13 0.90 12.82
N TRP A 39 6.97 2.22 12.75
CA TRP A 39 7.97 3.16 13.26
C TRP A 39 8.14 3.08 14.79
N LEU A 40 7.05 2.90 15.55
CA LEU A 40 7.13 2.59 16.98
C LEU A 40 7.93 1.31 17.23
N ALA A 41 7.69 0.26 16.43
CA ALA A 41 8.41 -1.01 16.55
C ALA A 41 9.90 -0.88 16.20
N ILE A 42 10.24 -0.22 15.09
CA ILE A 42 11.62 0.04 14.65
C ILE A 42 12.37 0.77 15.77
N THR A 43 11.80 1.89 16.23
CA THR A 43 12.48 2.76 17.18
C THR A 43 12.63 2.10 18.55
N LYS A 44 11.70 1.25 18.97
CA LYS A 44 11.81 0.49 20.22
C LYS A 44 12.80 -0.67 20.14
N SER A 45 12.70 -1.46 19.08
CA SER A 45 13.30 -2.78 19.03
C SER A 45 14.73 -2.78 18.48
N LEU A 46 15.16 -1.69 17.85
CA LEU A 46 16.50 -1.57 17.27
C LEU A 46 17.33 -0.45 17.91
N PRO A 47 18.66 -0.61 17.96
CA PRO A 47 19.58 0.50 18.20
C PRO A 47 19.38 1.64 17.18
N VAL A 48 19.62 2.89 17.60
CA VAL A 48 19.43 4.10 16.76
C VAL A 48 20.16 4.01 15.41
N LYS A 49 21.35 3.43 15.39
CA LYS A 49 22.16 3.21 14.18
C LYS A 49 21.49 2.33 13.12
N ASP A 50 20.49 1.53 13.49
CA ASP A 50 19.84 0.57 12.60
C ASP A 50 18.46 1.07 12.11
N TRP A 51 17.95 2.18 12.66
CA TRP A 51 16.60 2.68 12.38
C TRP A 51 16.32 2.94 10.89
N TYR A 52 17.28 3.53 10.16
CA TYR A 52 17.12 3.86 8.73
C TYR A 52 17.61 2.75 7.78
N PHE A 53 18.14 1.66 8.32
CA PHE A 53 18.60 0.48 7.57
C PHE A 53 17.59 -0.68 7.60
N GLU A 54 16.70 -0.70 8.60
CA GLU A 54 15.58 -1.63 8.67
C GLU A 54 14.76 -1.58 7.36
N LYS A 55 14.49 -2.76 6.80
CA LYS A 55 13.72 -2.95 5.57
C LYS A 55 12.97 -4.29 5.51
N THR A 56 12.71 -4.92 6.65
CA THR A 56 11.93 -6.17 6.72
C THR A 56 10.47 -5.91 6.35
N SER A 57 10.00 -4.70 6.66
CA SER A 57 8.72 -4.16 6.18
C SER A 57 8.93 -3.24 4.97
N GLU A 58 7.90 -3.11 4.13
CA GLU A 58 7.83 -2.04 3.13
C GLU A 58 7.67 -0.64 3.79
N TRP A 59 7.18 -0.58 5.03
CA TRP A 59 6.94 0.65 5.78
C TRP A 59 8.18 1.14 6.52
N THR A 60 9.18 1.59 5.76
CA THR A 60 10.45 2.06 6.32
C THR A 60 10.35 3.44 6.98
N LEU A 61 11.32 3.78 7.83
CA LEU A 61 11.36 5.06 8.51
C LEU A 61 11.79 6.18 7.53
N ASP A 62 10.81 7.01 7.14
CA ASP A 62 11.00 8.00 6.05
C ASP A 62 10.96 9.46 6.54
N TYR A 63 10.82 9.69 7.84
CA TYR A 63 10.82 11.04 8.44
C TYR A 63 12.19 11.37 9.05
N PRO A 64 12.56 12.66 9.18
CA PRO A 64 13.85 13.05 9.74
C PRO A 64 13.96 12.76 11.26
N PRO A 65 15.18 12.80 11.82
CA PRO A 65 15.47 12.22 13.13
C PRO A 65 14.64 12.71 14.33
N PHE A 66 14.21 13.97 14.38
CA PHE A 66 13.39 14.42 15.52
C PHE A 66 12.04 13.73 15.57
N PHE A 67 11.48 13.33 14.42
CA PHE A 67 10.27 12.53 14.43
C PHE A 67 10.54 11.08 14.81
N ALA A 68 11.68 10.53 14.42
CA ALA A 68 12.12 9.22 14.90
C ALA A 68 12.30 9.21 16.43
N TYR A 69 12.87 10.27 17.01
CA TYR A 69 12.96 10.43 18.47
C TYR A 69 11.59 10.61 19.13
N PHE A 70 10.65 11.27 18.44
CA PHE A 70 9.26 11.38 18.90
C PHE A 70 8.57 10.01 18.94
N GLU A 71 8.69 9.20 17.89
CA GLU A 71 8.21 7.81 17.85
C GLU A 71 8.90 6.95 18.92
N TRP A 72 10.22 7.10 19.09
CA TRP A 72 10.97 6.40 20.13
C TRP A 72 10.44 6.72 21.54
N LEU A 73 10.17 7.99 21.84
CA LEU A 73 9.63 8.42 23.12
C LEU A 73 8.24 7.81 23.36
N MET A 74 7.36 7.85 22.34
CA MET A 74 6.04 7.22 22.42
C MET A 74 6.14 5.70 22.62
N SER A 75 7.10 5.05 21.96
CA SER A 75 7.31 3.61 22.09
C SER A 75 7.65 3.17 23.53
N GLN A 76 8.20 4.08 24.35
CA GLN A 76 8.45 3.80 25.78
C GLN A 76 7.16 3.71 26.60
N ALA A 77 6.08 4.37 26.17
CA ALA A 77 4.75 4.20 26.77
C ALA A 77 4.02 3.01 26.14
N ALA A 78 4.13 2.84 24.81
CA ALA A 78 3.48 1.77 24.05
C ALA A 78 3.78 0.38 24.59
N GLN A 79 5.00 0.15 25.10
CA GLN A 79 5.43 -1.16 25.62
C GLN A 79 4.58 -1.64 26.81
N TYR A 80 3.94 -0.72 27.54
CA TYR A 80 3.07 -1.03 28.67
C TYR A 80 1.60 -1.17 28.26
N VAL A 81 1.24 -0.73 27.06
CA VAL A 81 -0.15 -0.76 26.55
C VAL A 81 -0.37 -2.01 25.69
N ASP A 82 0.50 -2.25 24.71
CA ASP A 82 0.51 -3.49 23.95
C ASP A 82 1.93 -3.78 23.42
N PRO A 83 2.66 -4.70 24.05
CA PRO A 83 4.01 -5.07 23.64
C PRO A 83 4.10 -5.62 22.20
N LEU A 84 3.04 -6.24 21.68
CA LEU A 84 3.04 -6.85 20.35
C LEU A 84 3.06 -5.79 19.24
N MET A 85 2.53 -4.59 19.50
CA MET A 85 2.58 -3.49 18.53
C MET A 85 4.02 -3.08 18.20
N LEU A 86 4.98 -3.35 19.12
CA LEU A 86 6.39 -2.99 19.00
C LEU A 86 7.24 -4.09 18.36
N ASN A 87 6.63 -5.21 17.97
CA ASN A 87 7.30 -6.26 17.23
C ASN A 87 7.39 -5.89 15.74
N ILE A 88 8.60 -5.82 15.21
CA ILE A 88 8.88 -5.46 13.80
C ILE A 88 8.26 -6.48 12.82
N GLN A 89 8.12 -7.75 13.23
CA GLN A 89 7.58 -8.82 12.38
C GLN A 89 6.04 -8.84 12.34
N SER A 90 5.36 -8.03 13.14
CA SER A 90 3.89 -8.02 13.27
C SER A 90 3.24 -7.11 12.23
N LEU A 91 3.46 -7.42 10.94
CA LEU A 91 2.92 -6.65 9.82
C LEU A 91 1.40 -6.73 9.77
N GLY A 92 0.74 -5.57 9.72
CA GLY A 92 -0.72 -5.45 9.70
C GLY A 92 -1.38 -5.76 11.06
N TYR A 93 -0.58 -5.81 12.13
CA TYR A 93 -1.08 -6.07 13.48
C TYR A 93 -1.95 -4.93 13.99
N ASN A 94 -3.15 -5.27 14.43
CA ASN A 94 -4.07 -4.31 15.01
C ASN A 94 -4.88 -4.95 16.14
N SER A 95 -4.57 -4.54 17.36
CA SER A 95 -5.39 -4.77 18.55
C SER A 95 -6.18 -3.52 18.89
N TRP A 96 -7.22 -3.63 19.72
CA TRP A 96 -7.94 -2.45 20.19
C TRP A 96 -7.05 -1.56 21.06
N GLU A 97 -6.16 -2.17 21.84
CA GLU A 97 -5.14 -1.51 22.65
C GLU A 97 -4.20 -0.66 21.78
N THR A 98 -3.76 -1.19 20.62
CA THR A 98 -2.97 -0.45 19.63
C THR A 98 -3.75 0.73 19.06
N VAL A 99 -5.01 0.50 18.67
CA VAL A 99 -5.90 1.57 18.16
C VAL A 99 -6.10 2.68 19.19
N TYR A 100 -6.42 2.31 20.44
CA TYR A 100 -6.58 3.26 21.54
C TYR A 100 -5.30 4.06 21.77
N PHE A 101 -4.15 3.38 21.85
CA PHE A 101 -2.87 4.02 22.07
C PHE A 101 -2.56 5.05 20.98
N GLN A 102 -2.54 4.59 19.72
CA GLN A 102 -2.18 5.41 18.58
C GLN A 102 -3.13 6.60 18.40
N ARG A 103 -4.45 6.40 18.49
CA ARG A 103 -5.40 7.52 18.33
C ARG A 103 -5.35 8.48 19.53
N ALA A 104 -5.10 7.98 20.74
CA ALA A 104 -4.92 8.84 21.92
C ALA A 104 -3.64 9.66 21.85
N THR A 105 -2.53 9.12 21.35
CA THR A 105 -1.28 9.88 21.19
C THR A 105 -1.42 11.01 20.17
N VAL A 106 -2.18 10.81 19.09
CA VAL A 106 -2.51 11.88 18.13
C VAL A 106 -3.28 13.01 18.83
N ILE A 107 -4.34 12.70 19.58
CA ILE A 107 -5.10 13.70 20.37
C ILE A 107 -4.21 14.41 21.38
N PHE A 108 -3.36 13.68 22.11
CA PHE A 108 -2.49 14.25 23.13
C PHE A 108 -1.44 15.19 22.53
N SER A 109 -0.80 14.80 21.44
CA SER A 109 0.20 15.63 20.76
C SER A 109 -0.39 16.90 20.14
N GLU A 110 -1.69 16.89 19.79
CA GLU A 110 -2.43 18.07 19.30
C GLU A 110 -2.58 19.17 20.37
N LEU A 111 -2.32 18.89 21.66
CA LEU A 111 -2.29 19.93 22.68
C LEU A 111 -1.27 21.04 22.38
N ILE A 112 -0.21 20.73 21.61
CA ILE A 112 0.74 21.73 21.10
C ILE A 112 0.04 22.74 20.19
N LEU A 113 -0.90 22.29 19.35
CA LEU A 113 -1.73 23.15 18.50
C LEU A 113 -2.65 24.02 19.35
N LEU A 114 -3.31 23.45 20.35
CA LEU A 114 -4.19 24.21 21.23
C LEU A 114 -3.43 25.32 21.96
N TYR A 115 -2.22 25.01 22.46
CA TYR A 115 -1.35 25.99 23.10
C TYR A 115 -0.90 27.10 22.13
N SER A 116 -0.47 26.75 20.92
CA SER A 116 0.00 27.74 19.95
C SER A 116 -1.11 28.66 19.48
N LEU A 117 -2.33 28.14 19.29
CA LEU A 117 -3.53 28.91 18.96
C LEU A 117 -3.96 29.83 20.09
N HIS A 118 -3.92 29.36 21.34
CA HIS A 118 -4.18 30.22 22.50
C HIS A 118 -3.19 31.39 22.55
N ARG A 119 -1.90 31.11 22.30
CA ARG A 119 -0.86 32.15 22.25
C ARG A 119 -1.06 33.10 21.07
N TYR A 120 -1.46 32.61 19.90
CA TYR A 120 -1.80 33.43 18.74
C TYR A 120 -2.92 34.43 19.05
N VAL A 121 -4.02 33.98 19.69
CA VAL A 121 -5.11 34.88 20.11
C VAL A 121 -4.58 35.93 21.10
N LYS A 122 -3.71 35.54 22.04
CA LYS A 122 -3.10 36.45 23.01
C LYS A 122 -2.13 37.45 22.38
N ALA A 123 -1.39 37.07 21.35
CA ALA A 123 -0.46 37.95 20.63
C ALA A 123 -1.17 38.87 19.62
N SER A 124 -2.33 38.47 19.10
CA SER A 124 -3.02 39.22 18.04
C SER A 124 -3.64 40.55 18.51
N PRO A 125 -3.66 41.59 17.68
CA PRO A 125 -4.26 42.88 18.03
C PRO A 125 -5.79 42.79 18.16
N SER A 126 -6.45 42.08 17.24
CA SER A 126 -7.90 41.83 17.28
C SER A 126 -8.16 40.44 17.87
N LYS A 127 -8.67 40.41 19.10
CA LYS A 127 -8.96 39.15 19.80
C LYS A 127 -10.07 38.36 19.13
N THR A 128 -11.12 39.03 18.68
CA THR A 128 -12.29 38.40 18.07
C THR A 128 -11.95 37.69 16.76
N THR A 129 -11.24 38.37 15.85
CA THR A 129 -10.86 37.76 14.55
C THR A 129 -9.84 36.64 14.74
N ALA A 130 -8.85 36.84 15.62
CA ALA A 130 -7.85 35.80 15.91
C ALA A 130 -8.50 34.56 16.56
N HIS A 131 -9.48 34.75 17.45
CA HIS A 131 -10.22 33.66 18.08
C HIS A 131 -11.05 32.88 17.06
N ALA A 132 -11.73 33.56 16.15
CA ALA A 132 -12.46 32.91 15.06
C ALA A 132 -11.53 32.09 14.15
N ALA A 133 -10.37 32.64 13.78
CA ALA A 133 -9.36 31.93 13.00
C ALA A 133 -8.79 30.72 13.76
N ALA A 134 -8.55 30.87 15.07
CA ALA A 134 -8.05 29.79 15.92
C ALA A 134 -9.05 28.62 16.03
N LEU A 135 -10.34 28.92 16.23
CA LEU A 135 -11.40 27.90 16.21
C LEU A 135 -11.50 27.22 14.84
N ALA A 136 -11.37 27.97 13.75
CA ALA A 136 -11.41 27.42 12.41
C ALA A 136 -10.27 26.42 12.15
N ILE A 137 -9.05 26.75 12.57
CA ILE A 137 -7.88 25.87 12.47
C ILE A 137 -8.07 24.62 13.34
N PHE A 138 -8.42 24.79 14.62
CA PHE A 138 -8.54 23.68 15.55
C PHE A 138 -9.64 22.68 15.16
N LEU A 139 -10.76 23.18 14.61
CA LEU A 139 -11.87 22.36 14.13
C LEU A 139 -11.77 22.02 12.64
N SER A 140 -10.61 22.25 12.00
CA SER A 140 -10.43 22.05 10.56
C SER A 140 -10.83 20.63 10.12
N PRO A 141 -11.65 20.48 9.07
CA PRO A 141 -11.98 19.17 8.48
C PRO A 141 -10.72 18.46 7.99
N GLY A 142 -9.72 19.20 7.50
CA GLY A 142 -8.48 18.64 7.01
C GLY A 142 -7.69 17.93 8.11
N LEU A 143 -7.58 18.54 9.30
CA LEU A 143 -6.95 17.91 10.45
C LEU A 143 -7.77 16.73 10.97
N LEU A 144 -9.10 16.85 11.02
CA LEU A 144 -9.97 15.73 11.43
C LEU A 144 -9.79 14.52 10.50
N ILE A 145 -9.84 14.73 9.19
CA ILE A 145 -9.72 13.68 8.18
C ILE A 145 -8.32 13.05 8.20
N ILE A 146 -7.27 13.88 8.15
CA ILE A 146 -5.90 13.39 7.96
C ILE A 146 -5.33 12.81 9.27
N ASP A 147 -5.56 13.45 10.41
CA ASP A 147 -4.93 13.01 11.66
C ASP A 147 -5.78 11.99 12.40
N HIS A 148 -7.09 12.22 12.51
CA HIS A 148 -7.95 11.45 13.42
C HIS A 148 -8.72 10.31 12.74
N ILE A 149 -8.82 10.31 11.41
CA ILE A 149 -9.39 9.18 10.63
C ILE A 149 -8.27 8.47 9.87
N HIS A 150 -7.56 9.16 8.97
CA HIS A 150 -6.49 8.59 8.14
C HIS A 150 -5.20 8.26 8.93
N PHE A 151 -5.00 8.86 10.11
CA PHE A 151 -3.87 8.64 11.02
C PHE A 151 -2.55 9.33 10.64
N GLN A 152 -2.34 10.56 11.15
CA GLN A 152 -1.07 11.28 11.10
C GLN A 152 -0.93 12.23 12.31
N TYR A 153 0.28 12.70 12.57
CA TYR A 153 0.60 13.63 13.67
C TYR A 153 0.67 15.11 13.22
N ASN A 154 -0.07 15.53 12.19
CA ASN A 154 0.13 16.87 11.63
C ASN A 154 -0.29 18.01 12.57
N GLY A 155 -1.31 17.83 13.40
CA GLY A 155 -1.80 18.83 14.34
C GLY A 155 -0.68 19.31 15.27
N SER A 156 0.12 18.39 15.81
CA SER A 156 1.28 18.72 16.63
C SER A 156 2.31 19.57 15.87
N MET A 157 2.65 19.17 14.64
CA MET A 157 3.64 19.84 13.79
C MET A 157 3.16 21.21 13.29
N TYR A 158 1.88 21.33 12.92
CA TYR A 158 1.24 22.62 12.65
C TYR A 158 1.17 23.49 13.92
N GLY A 159 1.04 22.89 15.10
CA GLY A 159 1.17 23.59 16.36
C GLY A 159 2.53 24.26 16.51
N ILE A 160 3.61 23.55 16.21
CA ILE A 160 4.99 24.08 16.20
C ILE A 160 5.14 25.17 15.13
N LEU A 161 4.60 24.99 13.93
CA LEU A 161 4.62 25.99 12.86
C LEU A 161 3.90 27.29 13.27
N ILE A 162 2.71 27.17 13.85
CA ILE A 162 1.95 28.34 14.30
C ILE A 162 2.70 29.02 15.45
N LEU A 163 3.30 28.26 16.36
CA LEU A 163 4.10 28.82 17.44
C LEU A 163 5.32 29.59 16.90
N SER A 164 6.01 29.07 15.88
CA SER A 164 7.12 29.79 15.24
C SER A 164 6.67 31.06 14.53
N ILE A 165 5.48 31.06 13.90
CA ILE A 165 4.87 32.28 13.33
C ILE A 165 4.52 33.30 14.44
N VAL A 166 3.96 32.85 15.56
CA VAL A 166 3.63 33.71 16.70
C VAL A 166 4.90 34.34 17.30
N PHE A 167 6.00 33.58 17.43
CA PHE A 167 7.28 34.15 17.85
C PHE A 167 7.77 35.24 16.90
N ALA A 168 7.59 35.08 15.59
CA ALA A 168 7.92 36.14 14.63
C ALA A 168 7.03 37.39 14.82
N GLN A 169 5.73 37.21 15.08
CA GLN A 169 4.80 38.31 15.37
C GLN A 169 5.16 39.05 16.67
N GLU A 170 5.63 38.34 17.69
CA GLU A 170 6.10 38.90 18.97
C GLU A 170 7.51 39.54 18.87
N GLY A 171 8.16 39.51 17.70
CA GLY A 171 9.53 40.01 17.50
C GLY A 171 10.64 39.09 18.03
N ARG A 172 10.29 37.88 18.49
CA ARG A 172 11.23 36.86 19.00
C ARG A 172 11.81 36.03 17.84
N LEU A 173 12.51 36.69 16.93
CA LEU A 173 12.96 36.12 15.65
C LEU A 173 13.87 34.89 15.80
N LEU A 174 14.77 34.89 16.79
CA LEU A 174 15.64 33.73 17.05
C LEU A 174 14.81 32.48 17.41
N LEU A 175 13.84 32.61 18.33
CA LEU A 175 12.97 31.50 18.71
C LEU A 175 12.09 31.04 17.55
N SER A 176 11.64 31.96 16.70
CA SER A 176 10.92 31.64 15.47
C SER A 176 11.76 30.73 14.55
N GLY A 177 13.00 31.14 14.26
CA GLY A 177 13.92 30.38 13.42
C GLY A 177 14.29 29.01 14.00
N LEU A 178 14.59 28.93 15.31
CA LEU A 178 14.95 27.66 15.96
C LEU A 178 13.78 26.68 16.04
N SER A 179 12.56 27.18 16.31
CA SER A 179 11.36 26.35 16.34
C SER A 179 11.04 25.79 14.94
N PHE A 180 11.22 26.61 13.89
CA PHE A 180 11.05 26.16 12.51
C PHE A 180 12.15 25.18 12.06
N ALA A 181 13.41 25.37 12.50
CA ALA A 181 14.49 24.42 12.26
C ALA A 181 14.19 23.05 12.91
N ALA A 182 13.64 23.05 14.13
CA ALA A 182 13.22 21.81 14.79
C ALA A 182 12.07 21.14 14.02
N LEU A 183 11.10 21.92 13.52
CA LEU A 183 10.01 21.42 12.68
C LEU A 183 10.51 20.79 11.37
N LEU A 184 11.51 21.38 10.71
CA LEU A 184 12.17 20.78 9.54
C LEU A 184 12.80 19.42 9.87
N CYS A 185 13.36 19.28 11.07
CA CYS A 185 13.91 18.02 11.56
C CYS A 185 12.84 17.01 11.99
N MET A 186 11.56 17.40 12.06
CA MET A 186 10.42 16.50 12.28
C MET A 186 9.77 16.05 10.96
N LYS A 187 9.65 16.93 9.97
CA LYS A 187 9.10 16.55 8.65
C LYS A 187 9.67 17.44 7.56
N HIS A 188 10.35 16.84 6.61
CA HIS A 188 11.07 17.57 5.56
C HIS A 188 10.13 18.32 4.58
N ILE A 189 8.84 18.01 4.55
CA ILE A 189 7.85 18.73 3.71
C ILE A 189 7.77 20.23 4.04
N TYR A 190 8.10 20.63 5.27
CA TYR A 190 8.15 22.04 5.66
C TYR A 190 9.27 22.83 4.95
N LEU A 191 10.13 22.16 4.17
CA LEU A 191 11.10 22.82 3.28
C LEU A 191 10.41 23.76 2.28
N TYR A 192 9.13 23.53 1.94
CA TYR A 192 8.32 24.43 1.10
C TYR A 192 8.21 25.84 1.69
N LEU A 193 8.33 25.96 3.01
CA LEU A 193 8.24 27.21 3.77
C LEU A 193 9.60 27.86 4.03
N ALA A 194 10.69 27.09 3.91
CA ALA A 194 12.02 27.51 4.31
C ALA A 194 12.54 28.77 3.59
N PRO A 195 12.27 29.00 2.28
CA PRO A 195 12.69 30.22 1.61
C PRO A 195 12.16 31.50 2.27
N ALA A 196 10.90 31.49 2.72
CA ALA A 196 10.31 32.65 3.42
C ALA A 196 10.97 32.89 4.79
N TYR A 197 11.22 31.82 5.56
CA TYR A 197 11.95 31.92 6.83
C TYR A 197 13.38 32.43 6.63
N PHE A 198 14.09 31.89 5.66
CA PHE A 198 15.46 32.30 5.35
C PHE A 198 15.52 33.79 5.02
N VAL A 199 14.71 34.24 4.06
CA VAL A 199 14.70 35.66 3.64
C VAL A 199 14.27 36.57 4.78
N TYR A 200 13.26 36.18 5.56
CA TYR A 200 12.80 36.99 6.68
C TYR A 200 13.85 37.11 7.79
N LEU A 201 14.46 36.01 8.23
CA LEU A 201 15.46 36.03 9.29
C LEU A 201 16.75 36.72 8.82
N LEU A 202 17.20 36.45 7.59
CA LEU A 202 18.32 37.15 7.00
C LEU A 202 18.09 38.66 7.04
N ARG A 203 16.93 39.11 6.57
CA ARG A 203 16.64 40.53 6.46
C ARG A 203 16.34 41.20 7.80
N ALA A 204 15.55 40.57 8.66
CA ALA A 204 14.99 41.18 9.88
C ALA A 204 15.87 40.96 11.12
N TYR A 205 16.71 39.91 11.14
CA TYR A 205 17.54 39.56 12.29
C TYR A 205 19.04 39.72 12.02
N CYS A 206 19.50 39.28 10.84
CA CYS A 206 20.93 39.27 10.49
C CYS A 206 21.41 40.57 9.84
N LEU A 207 20.52 41.34 9.20
CA LEU A 207 20.84 42.63 8.58
C LEU A 207 20.24 43.80 9.37
N SER A 208 20.68 45.03 9.09
CA SER A 208 20.18 46.24 9.77
C SER A 208 18.66 46.43 9.57
N PRO A 209 17.87 46.62 10.65
CA PRO A 209 16.42 46.79 10.55
C PRO A 209 16.03 48.15 9.96
N ASN A 210 16.91 49.16 10.04
CA ASN A 210 16.59 50.52 9.62
C ASN A 210 16.59 50.61 8.08
N TRP A 211 15.42 50.90 7.51
CA TRP A 211 15.30 51.32 6.12
C TRP A 211 16.00 52.66 5.92
N SER A 212 16.89 52.74 4.92
CA SER A 212 17.59 53.95 4.51
C SER A 212 17.47 54.08 2.99
N LEU A 213 17.40 55.31 2.47
CA LEU A 213 17.38 55.60 1.04
C LEU A 213 18.69 55.15 0.35
N TYR A 214 19.77 54.92 1.11
CA TYR A 214 21.09 54.52 0.60
C TYR A 214 21.32 53.01 0.72
N PRO A 215 21.64 52.29 -0.39
CA PRO A 215 21.80 50.83 -0.42
C PRO A 215 22.86 50.26 0.53
N THR A 216 23.86 51.06 0.91
CA THR A 216 24.96 50.65 1.78
C THR A 216 24.53 50.35 3.22
N THR A 217 23.32 50.78 3.63
CA THR A 217 22.82 50.60 5.01
C THR A 217 22.02 49.30 5.21
N ILE A 218 21.35 48.81 4.16
CA ILE A 218 20.48 47.62 4.25
C ILE A 218 21.27 46.31 4.28
N PHE A 219 22.50 46.30 3.77
CA PHE A 219 23.40 45.15 3.78
C PHE A 219 24.36 45.13 4.97
N ARG A 220 24.18 46.04 5.95
CA ARG A 220 25.00 46.04 7.17
C ARG A 220 24.70 44.79 8.00
N ILE A 221 25.72 43.93 8.14
CA ILE A 221 25.64 42.65 8.84
C ILE A 221 25.67 42.86 10.36
N GLN A 222 24.72 42.26 11.07
CA GLN A 222 24.71 42.14 12.52
C GLN A 222 25.44 40.86 12.93
N PHE A 223 26.77 40.92 12.96
CA PHE A 223 27.64 39.74 13.13
C PHE A 223 27.22 38.83 14.29
N PHE A 224 26.99 39.37 15.49
CA PHE A 224 26.58 38.57 16.65
C PHE A 224 25.21 37.91 16.49
N ASN A 225 24.27 38.52 15.77
CA ASN A 225 22.98 37.88 15.47
C ASN A 225 23.16 36.75 14.47
N CYS A 226 24.00 36.93 13.44
CA CYS A 226 24.36 35.86 12.51
C CYS A 226 24.98 34.67 13.25
N VAL A 227 25.90 34.93 14.17
CA VAL A 227 26.52 33.88 15.00
C VAL A 227 25.49 33.19 15.88
N LYS A 228 24.62 33.93 16.59
CA LYS A 228 23.56 33.35 17.43
C LYS A 228 22.60 32.46 16.63
N LEU A 229 22.14 32.95 15.47
CA LEU A 229 21.24 32.18 14.61
C LEU A 229 21.94 30.96 14.02
N GLY A 230 23.17 31.13 13.50
CA GLY A 230 23.96 30.05 12.91
C GLY A 230 24.28 28.96 13.92
N LEU A 231 24.79 29.32 15.11
CA LEU A 231 25.06 28.36 16.18
C LEU A 231 23.79 27.68 16.68
N GLY A 232 22.68 28.41 16.79
CA GLY A 232 21.41 27.82 17.20
C GLY A 232 20.86 26.82 16.18
N ILE A 233 20.89 27.15 14.88
CA ILE A 233 20.50 26.22 13.82
C ILE A 233 21.44 25.00 13.80
N ALA A 234 22.75 25.23 13.90
CA ALA A 234 23.73 24.15 13.95
C ALA A 234 23.52 23.24 15.18
N ALA A 235 23.13 23.80 16.33
CA ALA A 235 22.79 23.01 17.52
C ALA A 235 21.53 22.15 17.30
N VAL A 236 20.49 22.70 16.67
CA VAL A 236 19.25 21.94 16.35
C VAL A 236 19.54 20.81 15.37
N PHE A 237 20.20 21.10 14.24
CA PHE A 237 20.57 20.08 13.25
C PHE A 237 21.61 19.10 13.79
N GLY A 238 22.55 19.55 14.63
CA GLY A 238 23.51 18.71 15.33
C GLY A 238 22.83 17.74 16.30
N ALA A 239 21.81 18.17 17.03
CA ALA A 239 21.01 17.29 17.88
C ALA A 239 20.19 16.27 17.07
N ALA A 240 19.68 16.66 15.90
CA ALA A 240 18.91 15.77 15.04
C ALA A 240 19.81 14.76 14.32
N PHE A 241 20.78 15.26 13.55
CA PHE A 241 21.56 14.48 12.59
C PHE A 241 22.96 14.09 13.10
N GLY A 242 23.47 14.70 14.17
CA GLY A 242 24.82 14.48 14.70
C GLY A 242 25.17 13.00 14.92
N PRO A 243 24.30 12.18 15.55
CA PRO A 243 24.55 10.74 15.68
C PRO A 243 24.75 10.03 14.32
N PHE A 244 23.93 10.39 13.32
CA PHE A 244 23.99 9.80 11.97
C PHE A 244 25.19 10.32 11.15
N VAL A 245 25.67 11.54 11.42
CA VAL A 245 26.95 12.03 10.88
C VAL A 245 28.11 11.21 11.45
N TYR A 246 28.11 11.00 12.78
CA TYR A 246 29.15 10.23 13.46
C TYR A 246 29.22 8.77 12.97
N TRP A 247 28.09 8.17 12.61
CA TRP A 247 28.03 6.81 12.04
C TRP A 247 28.14 6.75 10.51
N GLU A 248 28.42 7.86 9.84
CA GLU A 248 28.54 7.94 8.36
C GLU A 248 27.28 7.50 7.60
N GLN A 249 26.09 7.68 8.19
CA GLN A 249 24.81 7.20 7.66
C GLN A 249 24.03 8.25 6.86
N ILE A 250 24.58 9.47 6.69
CA ILE A 250 23.90 10.57 6.00
C ILE A 250 23.44 10.19 4.57
N PRO A 251 24.23 9.49 3.72
CA PRO A 251 23.75 9.09 2.41
C PRO A 251 22.50 8.19 2.45
N GLN A 252 22.47 7.23 3.37
CA GLN A 252 21.32 6.33 3.57
C GLN A 252 20.10 7.09 4.10
N LEU A 253 20.31 8.01 5.05
CA LEU A 253 19.23 8.82 5.58
C LEU A 253 18.63 9.71 4.49
N MET A 254 19.48 10.34 3.66
CA MET A 254 19.02 11.20 2.56
C MET A 254 18.26 10.43 1.47
N SER A 255 18.64 9.18 1.17
CA SER A 255 17.92 8.35 0.20
C SER A 255 16.51 7.97 0.70
N ARG A 256 16.32 7.85 2.02
CA ARG A 256 15.00 7.66 2.66
C ARG A 256 14.15 8.93 2.65
N LEU A 257 14.73 10.06 3.02
CA LEU A 257 13.99 11.33 3.10
C LEU A 257 13.61 11.88 1.72
N PHE A 258 14.42 11.64 0.69
CA PHE A 258 14.22 12.16 -0.65
C PHE A 258 14.27 11.04 -1.70
N PRO A 259 13.23 10.19 -1.80
CA PRO A 259 13.18 9.12 -2.78
C PRO A 259 12.88 9.69 -4.17
N PHE A 260 13.92 9.89 -4.99
CA PHE A 260 13.81 10.51 -6.32
C PHE A 260 13.17 9.62 -7.40
N SER A 261 12.85 8.35 -7.10
CA SER A 261 12.24 7.38 -8.02
C SER A 261 10.72 7.53 -8.19
N ARG A 262 10.14 8.68 -7.79
CA ARG A 262 8.70 8.93 -7.86
C ARG A 262 8.40 9.91 -9.01
N GLY A 263 7.53 9.54 -9.93
CA GLY A 263 7.16 10.37 -11.10
C GLY A 263 6.39 11.65 -10.76
N LEU A 264 6.09 12.48 -11.77
CA LEU A 264 5.56 13.85 -11.59
C LEU A 264 4.20 13.89 -10.88
N CYS A 265 3.29 12.99 -11.23
CA CYS A 265 1.93 12.89 -10.69
C CYS A 265 1.75 11.58 -9.91
N HIS A 266 1.09 11.64 -8.76
CA HIS A 266 0.75 10.47 -7.94
C HIS A 266 -0.66 9.93 -8.30
N ALA A 267 -0.95 8.68 -7.91
CA ALA A 267 -2.21 7.97 -8.18
C ALA A 267 -3.48 8.73 -7.73
N TYR A 268 -3.40 9.36 -6.55
CA TYR A 268 -4.40 10.31 -6.07
C TYR A 268 -3.93 11.70 -6.48
N TRP A 269 -4.58 12.29 -7.50
CA TRP A 269 -4.11 13.54 -8.08
C TRP A 269 -4.19 14.66 -7.04
N ALA A 270 -3.03 15.20 -6.64
CA ALA A 270 -3.01 16.52 -6.02
C ALA A 270 -3.55 17.53 -7.06
N PRO A 271 -4.49 18.42 -6.68
CA PRO A 271 -5.05 19.42 -7.60
C PRO A 271 -4.04 20.55 -7.87
N ASN A 272 -2.94 20.20 -8.53
CA ASN A 272 -1.84 21.09 -8.90
C ASN A 272 -1.85 21.39 -10.41
N VAL A 273 -0.87 22.16 -10.88
CA VAL A 273 -0.79 22.54 -12.31
C VAL A 273 -0.53 21.33 -13.20
N TRP A 274 0.18 20.33 -12.70
CA TRP A 274 0.48 19.11 -13.46
C TRP A 274 -0.76 18.28 -13.71
N ALA A 275 -1.71 18.21 -12.78
CA ALA A 275 -3.01 17.58 -13.02
C ALA A 275 -3.79 18.27 -14.16
N MET A 276 -3.73 19.60 -14.25
CA MET A 276 -4.32 20.35 -15.36
C MET A 276 -3.57 20.13 -16.67
N TYR A 277 -2.23 20.08 -16.61
CA TYR A 277 -1.37 19.79 -17.77
C TYR A 277 -1.67 18.40 -18.34
N SER A 278 -1.77 17.40 -17.47
CA SER A 278 -2.20 16.05 -17.80
C SER A 278 -3.60 16.01 -18.41
N PHE A 279 -4.56 16.75 -17.84
CA PHE A 279 -5.91 16.85 -18.40
C PHE A 279 -5.92 17.51 -19.79
N THR A 280 -5.12 18.55 -20.00
CA THR A 280 -4.98 19.20 -21.32
C THR A 280 -4.36 18.26 -22.34
N ASP A 281 -3.33 17.50 -21.97
CA ASP A 281 -2.74 16.47 -22.84
C ASP A 281 -3.83 15.48 -23.33
N ARG A 282 -4.74 15.07 -22.45
CA ARG A 282 -5.86 14.17 -22.79
C ARG A 282 -6.85 14.77 -23.80
N ILE A 283 -7.20 16.04 -23.62
CA ILE A 283 -8.05 16.75 -24.58
C ILE A 283 -7.35 16.82 -25.94
N LEU A 284 -6.05 17.11 -25.94
CA LEU A 284 -5.26 17.23 -27.17
C LEU A 284 -5.12 15.89 -27.90
N ILE A 285 -5.01 14.76 -27.20
CA ILE A 285 -5.05 13.42 -27.81
C ILE A 285 -6.35 13.23 -28.60
N TYR A 286 -7.50 13.60 -28.03
CA TYR A 286 -8.80 13.50 -28.71
C TYR A 286 -8.91 14.43 -29.92
N LEU A 287 -8.31 15.62 -29.85
CA LEU A 287 -8.32 16.61 -30.92
C LEU A 287 -7.24 16.35 -31.99
N ALA A 288 -6.23 15.54 -31.70
CA ALA A 288 -5.09 15.31 -32.58
C ALA A 288 -5.45 14.88 -34.01
N PRO A 289 -6.44 13.97 -34.23
CA PRO A 289 -6.88 13.60 -35.59
C PRO A 289 -7.50 14.76 -36.38
N HIS A 290 -8.08 15.75 -35.70
CA HIS A 290 -8.75 16.89 -36.35
C HIS A 290 -7.78 17.99 -36.74
N PHE A 291 -6.64 18.10 -36.03
CA PHE A 291 -5.65 19.17 -36.22
C PHE A 291 -4.29 18.68 -36.70
N ASN A 292 -4.17 17.38 -37.02
CA ASN A 292 -2.94 16.74 -37.49
C ASN A 292 -1.74 16.98 -36.53
N LEU A 293 -2.01 16.88 -35.22
CA LEU A 293 -0.98 17.06 -34.19
C LEU A 293 -0.11 15.79 -34.05
N PRO A 294 1.21 15.92 -33.84
CA PRO A 294 2.06 14.77 -33.57
C PRO A 294 1.72 14.17 -32.21
N VAL A 295 1.50 12.85 -32.17
CA VAL A 295 1.18 12.10 -30.94
C VAL A 295 2.23 11.03 -30.71
N ASN A 296 2.84 11.03 -29.53
CA ASN A 296 3.67 9.94 -29.05
C ASN A 296 2.76 8.82 -28.51
N HIS A 297 2.63 7.75 -29.28
CA HIS A 297 1.74 6.63 -28.96
C HIS A 297 2.15 5.86 -27.69
N ASP A 298 3.45 5.83 -27.35
CA ASP A 298 3.96 5.14 -26.15
C ASP A 298 3.56 5.87 -24.85
N ALA A 299 3.40 7.20 -24.92
CA ALA A 299 3.07 8.05 -23.78
C ALA A 299 1.56 8.19 -23.53
N ILE A 300 0.69 7.70 -24.43
CA ILE A 300 -0.76 7.78 -24.31
C ILE A 300 -1.26 7.17 -22.99
N ASN A 301 -0.59 6.19 -22.38
CA ASN A 301 -1.08 5.55 -21.16
C ASN A 301 -0.25 5.88 -19.92
N SER A 302 0.76 6.72 -20.03
CA SER A 302 1.68 6.95 -18.91
C SER A 302 0.98 7.62 -17.71
N VAL A 303 0.10 8.59 -17.94
CA VAL A 303 -0.54 9.37 -16.86
C VAL A 303 -1.78 8.70 -16.24
N THR A 304 -2.31 7.65 -16.87
CA THR A 304 -3.56 6.97 -16.44
C THR A 304 -3.31 5.64 -15.72
N ARG A 305 -2.06 5.19 -15.60
CA ARG A 305 -1.69 3.90 -14.99
C ARG A 305 -1.98 3.80 -13.49
N GLY A 306 -2.20 4.93 -12.78
CA GLY A 306 -2.43 4.93 -11.33
C GLY A 306 -1.26 4.38 -10.49
N LEU A 307 -0.14 4.04 -11.12
CA LEU A 307 1.08 3.53 -10.48
C LEU A 307 2.10 4.66 -10.34
N VAL A 308 2.87 4.64 -9.26
CA VAL A 308 4.00 5.56 -9.07
C VAL A 308 5.08 5.19 -10.08
N GLY A 309 5.24 5.99 -11.14
CA GLY A 309 6.22 5.75 -12.21
C GLY A 309 6.41 6.99 -13.08
N ASP A 310 7.38 6.94 -13.99
CA ASP A 310 7.72 8.08 -14.86
C ASP A 310 6.53 8.49 -15.74
N THR A 311 6.10 9.73 -15.57
CA THR A 311 5.02 10.34 -16.34
C THR A 311 5.57 10.82 -17.68
N ALA A 312 4.93 10.40 -18.77
CA ALA A 312 5.19 10.81 -20.12
C ALA A 312 3.92 11.42 -20.72
N PHE A 313 4.08 12.39 -21.62
CA PHE A 313 2.99 13.13 -22.26
C PHE A 313 2.91 12.80 -23.75
N ALA A 314 1.68 12.63 -24.25
CA ALA A 314 1.48 12.15 -25.62
C ALA A 314 1.55 13.27 -26.66
N VAL A 315 1.08 14.47 -26.33
CA VAL A 315 1.08 15.63 -27.23
C VAL A 315 1.90 16.77 -26.63
N LEU A 316 1.77 16.99 -25.33
CA LEU A 316 2.49 18.05 -24.63
C LEU A 316 3.96 17.66 -24.36
N PRO A 317 4.87 18.64 -24.24
CA PRO A 317 6.27 18.39 -23.90
C PRO A 317 6.49 17.71 -22.54
N GLU A 318 7.55 16.90 -22.47
CA GLU A 318 7.99 16.27 -21.22
C GLU A 318 8.43 17.29 -20.16
N ILE A 319 7.96 17.08 -18.93
CA ILE A 319 8.30 17.91 -17.78
C ILE A 319 9.35 17.18 -16.95
N THR A 320 10.54 17.78 -16.81
CA THR A 320 11.63 17.22 -16.00
C THR A 320 11.61 17.80 -14.58
N PRO A 321 12.22 17.12 -13.59
CA PRO A 321 12.40 17.68 -12.25
C PRO A 321 13.08 19.05 -12.25
N ARG A 322 14.01 19.28 -13.19
CA ARG A 322 14.69 20.59 -13.35
C ARG A 322 13.71 21.70 -13.74
N HIS A 323 12.77 21.44 -14.66
CA HIS A 323 11.74 22.41 -15.04
C HIS A 323 10.88 22.80 -13.83
N THR A 324 10.41 21.81 -13.08
CA THR A 324 9.59 22.03 -11.88
C THR A 324 10.32 22.84 -10.82
N PHE A 325 11.62 22.56 -10.61
CA PHE A 325 12.46 23.28 -9.66
C PHE A 325 12.62 24.76 -10.06
N ILE A 326 12.96 25.03 -11.33
CA ILE A 326 13.10 26.40 -11.84
C ILE A 326 11.77 27.16 -11.73
N LEU A 327 10.65 26.54 -12.12
CA LEU A 327 9.34 27.17 -12.07
C LEU A 327 8.89 27.47 -10.64
N THR A 328 9.14 26.54 -9.71
CA THR A 328 8.84 26.71 -8.29
C THR A 328 9.63 27.89 -7.73
N ILE A 329 10.95 27.91 -7.87
CA ILE A 329 11.77 29.03 -7.37
C ILE A 329 11.39 30.35 -8.06
N GLY A 330 11.23 30.33 -9.39
CA GLY A 330 10.86 31.50 -10.18
C GLY A 330 9.57 32.17 -9.70
N THR A 331 8.55 31.37 -9.37
CA THR A 331 7.26 31.88 -8.87
C THR A 331 7.31 32.32 -7.40
N GLN A 332 8.28 31.85 -6.61
CA GLN A 332 8.49 32.32 -5.24
C GLN A 332 9.20 33.69 -5.17
N ILE A 333 10.08 33.98 -6.13
CA ILE A 333 10.94 35.18 -6.14
C ILE A 333 10.16 36.48 -5.88
N PRO A 334 9.01 36.78 -6.52
CA PRO A 334 8.31 38.05 -6.28
C PRO A 334 7.89 38.25 -4.81
N ALA A 335 7.40 37.17 -4.17
CA ALA A 335 7.02 37.21 -2.76
C ALA A 335 8.25 37.38 -1.85
N LEU A 336 9.33 36.68 -2.17
CA LEU A 336 10.60 36.75 -1.43
C LEU A 336 11.28 38.11 -1.56
N LEU A 337 11.31 38.71 -2.75
CA LEU A 337 11.84 40.06 -2.97
C LEU A 337 11.05 41.09 -2.17
N LYS A 338 9.70 41.04 -2.23
CA LYS A 338 8.85 41.93 -1.44
C LYS A 338 9.12 41.80 0.06
N LEU A 339 9.29 40.57 0.55
CA LEU A 339 9.64 40.30 1.94
C LEU A 339 11.03 40.85 2.31
N PHE A 340 12.03 40.66 1.45
CA PHE A 340 13.39 41.16 1.66
C PHE A 340 13.43 42.69 1.75
N PHE A 341 12.68 43.40 0.90
CA PHE A 341 12.66 44.87 0.96
C PHE A 341 11.74 45.41 2.06
N ARG A 342 10.70 44.67 2.46
CA ARG A 342 9.74 45.07 3.50
C ARG A 342 9.50 43.96 4.52
N PRO A 343 10.44 43.73 5.46
CA PRO A 343 10.42 42.62 6.41
C PRO A 343 9.44 42.86 7.59
N SER A 344 8.14 42.79 7.33
CA SER A 344 7.11 42.83 8.38
C SER A 344 6.56 41.43 8.68
N SER A 345 6.00 41.22 9.87
CA SER A 345 5.35 39.94 10.24
C SER A 345 4.19 39.59 9.30
N HIS A 346 3.45 40.59 8.81
CA HIS A 346 2.40 40.42 7.81
C HIS A 346 2.95 39.95 6.45
N ASN A 347 4.01 40.60 5.95
CA ASN A 347 4.63 40.21 4.69
C ASN A 347 5.32 38.85 4.81
N PHE A 348 5.86 38.53 5.98
CA PHE A 348 6.42 37.21 6.28
C PHE A 348 5.35 36.13 6.16
N LEU A 349 4.21 36.28 6.85
CA LEU A 349 3.10 35.32 6.75
C LEU A 349 2.56 35.23 5.31
N SER A 350 2.47 36.36 4.59
CA SER A 350 2.04 36.38 3.19
C SER A 350 3.02 35.63 2.28
N ALA A 351 4.33 35.84 2.46
CA ALA A 351 5.37 35.14 1.70
C ALA A 351 5.41 33.65 2.05
N LEU A 352 5.17 33.28 3.31
CA LEU A 352 5.03 31.89 3.75
C LEU A 352 3.88 31.18 3.01
N ILE A 353 2.71 31.82 2.93
CA ILE A 353 1.57 31.30 2.18
C ILE A 353 1.92 31.18 0.70
N LEU A 354 2.48 32.23 0.07
CA LEU A 354 2.78 32.21 -1.37
C LEU A 354 3.89 31.20 -1.74
N THR A 355 4.89 30.99 -0.87
CA THR A 355 5.94 29.98 -1.08
C THR A 355 5.39 28.56 -0.96
N SER A 356 4.53 28.29 0.02
CA SER A 356 3.79 27.02 0.10
C SER A 356 2.89 26.79 -1.10
N TYR A 357 2.19 27.84 -1.56
CA TYR A 357 1.28 27.78 -2.72
C TYR A 357 2.05 27.45 -4.00
N SER A 358 3.15 28.15 -4.24
CA SER A 358 4.05 27.89 -5.37
C SER A 358 4.60 26.47 -5.32
N SER A 359 5.08 26.02 -4.16
CA SER A 359 5.61 24.66 -3.99
C SER A 359 4.55 23.61 -4.26
N PHE A 360 3.32 23.77 -3.75
CA PHE A 360 2.22 22.85 -3.99
C PHE A 360 1.81 22.77 -5.46
N LEU A 361 1.81 23.90 -6.17
CA LEU A 361 1.39 23.97 -7.57
C LEU A 361 2.43 23.44 -8.55
N PHE A 362 3.72 23.70 -8.30
CA PHE A 362 4.77 23.56 -9.31
C PHE A 362 5.88 22.59 -8.94
N SER A 363 5.95 22.03 -7.72
CA SER A 363 7.02 21.09 -7.36
C SER A 363 6.87 19.74 -8.08
N TRP A 364 7.98 19.02 -8.18
CA TRP A 364 8.00 17.60 -8.53
C TRP A 364 7.35 16.79 -7.41
N HIS A 365 6.34 15.98 -7.74
CA HIS A 365 5.69 15.03 -6.85
C HIS A 365 5.09 15.65 -5.56
N VAL A 366 3.83 16.08 -5.66
CA VAL A 366 3.08 16.67 -4.54
C VAL A 366 1.87 15.79 -4.20
N HIS A 367 1.63 15.59 -2.90
CA HIS A 367 0.44 14.90 -2.38
C HIS A 367 -0.69 15.88 -2.03
N GLU A 368 -1.93 15.44 -2.20
CA GLU A 368 -3.15 16.17 -1.83
C GLU A 368 -3.14 16.65 -0.37
N LYS A 369 -2.58 15.86 0.55
CA LYS A 369 -2.41 16.20 1.98
C LYS A 369 -1.62 17.51 2.22
N ALA A 370 -0.75 17.90 1.29
CA ALA A 370 0.11 19.09 1.42
C ALA A 370 -0.66 20.41 1.36
N ILE A 371 -1.92 20.42 0.90
CA ILE A 371 -2.76 21.61 0.82
C ILE A 371 -2.93 22.31 2.19
N LEU A 372 -2.82 21.56 3.30
CA LEU A 372 -2.90 22.12 4.65
C LEU A 372 -1.75 23.07 4.99
N LEU A 373 -0.59 22.95 4.32
CA LEU A 373 0.53 23.91 4.46
C LEU A 373 0.14 25.33 4.01
N ILE A 374 -0.91 25.44 3.19
CA ILE A 374 -1.44 26.70 2.70
C ILE A 374 -2.66 27.12 3.52
N ILE A 375 -3.65 26.23 3.68
CA ILE A 375 -4.94 26.55 4.31
C ILE A 375 -4.75 27.04 5.75
N LEU A 376 -3.92 26.36 6.55
CA LEU A 376 -3.80 26.71 7.97
C LEU A 376 -3.10 28.06 8.19
N PRO A 377 -1.93 28.35 7.57
CA PRO A 377 -1.33 29.68 7.67
C PRO A 377 -2.21 30.78 7.05
N PHE A 378 -2.93 30.50 5.95
CA PHE A 378 -3.80 31.50 5.33
C PHE A 378 -5.03 31.81 6.20
N THR A 379 -5.50 30.87 7.01
CA THR A 379 -6.57 31.13 8.00
C THR A 379 -6.14 32.18 9.03
N LEU A 380 -4.85 32.28 9.37
CA LEU A 380 -4.32 33.33 10.26
C LEU A 380 -4.32 34.73 9.62
N LEU A 381 -4.39 34.82 8.28
CA LEU A 381 -4.28 36.06 7.51
C LEU A 381 -5.62 36.51 6.90
N CYS A 382 -6.56 35.59 6.65
CA CYS A 382 -7.75 35.86 5.83
C CYS A 382 -8.70 36.92 6.41
N LEU A 383 -8.67 37.15 7.73
CA LEU A 383 -9.47 38.16 8.42
C LEU A 383 -8.80 39.53 8.59
N HIS A 384 -7.58 39.72 8.07
CA HIS A 384 -6.92 41.04 8.10
C HIS A 384 -7.52 42.02 7.09
N ASP A 385 -8.00 41.52 5.95
CA ASP A 385 -8.55 42.33 4.85
C ASP A 385 -9.54 41.46 4.06
N ARG A 386 -10.72 42.02 3.71
CA ARG A 386 -11.73 41.32 2.90
C ARG A 386 -11.22 40.85 1.53
N ARG A 387 -10.11 41.37 1.02
CA ARG A 387 -9.42 40.86 -0.18
C ARG A 387 -8.79 39.50 0.07
N HIS A 388 -8.19 39.28 1.24
CA HIS A 388 -7.62 37.99 1.62
C HIS A 388 -8.72 36.94 1.78
N LEU A 389 -9.85 37.30 2.42
CA LEU A 389 -11.01 36.42 2.53
C LEU A 389 -11.54 36.00 1.15
N GLY A 390 -11.59 36.93 0.18
CA GLY A 390 -11.99 36.63 -1.19
C GLY A 390 -11.16 35.52 -1.84
N ALA A 391 -9.83 35.55 -1.65
CA ALA A 391 -8.93 34.50 -2.14
C ALA A 391 -8.96 33.22 -1.30
N PHE A 392 -9.23 33.33 0.01
CA PHE A 392 -9.30 32.19 0.92
C PHE A 392 -10.52 31.30 0.67
N ARG A 393 -11.68 31.87 0.33
CA ARG A 393 -12.93 31.08 0.13
C ARG A 393 -12.79 29.93 -0.88
N PRO A 394 -12.38 30.18 -2.15
CA PRO A 394 -12.25 29.09 -3.12
C PRO A 394 -11.19 28.08 -2.71
N LEU A 395 -10.08 28.52 -2.11
CA LEU A 395 -9.06 27.62 -1.57
C LEU A 395 -9.61 26.72 -0.47
N ALA A 396 -10.36 27.28 0.49
CA ALA A 396 -10.92 26.53 1.60
C ALA A 396 -11.94 25.49 1.10
N VAL A 397 -12.75 25.82 0.11
CA VAL A 397 -13.70 24.86 -0.48
C VAL A 397 -12.94 23.78 -1.26
N ALA A 398 -12.14 24.17 -2.26
CA ALA A 398 -11.43 23.23 -3.13
C ALA A 398 -10.47 22.33 -2.37
N GLY A 399 -9.70 22.91 -1.45
CA GLY A 399 -8.65 22.20 -0.73
C GLY A 399 -9.15 21.21 0.32
N HIS A 400 -10.32 21.45 0.94
CA HIS A 400 -10.92 20.43 1.81
C HIS A 400 -11.61 19.33 1.00
N VAL A 401 -12.30 19.69 -0.08
CA VAL A 401 -12.99 18.72 -0.96
C VAL A 401 -11.99 17.80 -1.66
N SER A 402 -10.82 18.31 -2.04
CA SER A 402 -9.76 17.50 -2.65
C SER A 402 -9.17 16.44 -1.71
N LEU A 403 -9.47 16.49 -0.41
CA LEU A 403 -9.07 15.45 0.55
C LEU A 403 -10.07 14.29 0.60
N PHE A 404 -11.27 14.42 0.01
CA PHE A 404 -12.30 13.38 0.08
C PHE A 404 -11.90 12.04 -0.54
N PRO A 405 -11.09 11.97 -1.61
CA PRO A 405 -10.60 10.71 -2.15
C PRO A 405 -9.75 9.89 -1.18
N LEU A 406 -9.17 10.51 -0.13
CA LEU A 406 -8.40 9.80 0.90
C LEU A 406 -9.24 8.84 1.75
N LEU A 407 -10.55 9.07 1.83
CA LEU A 407 -11.50 8.28 2.62
C LEU A 407 -12.54 7.69 1.68
N TYR A 408 -12.18 6.69 0.89
CA TYR A 408 -13.04 6.13 -0.17
C TYR A 408 -14.16 5.23 0.35
N THR A 409 -14.11 4.82 1.62
CA THR A 409 -15.08 3.93 2.27
C THR A 409 -16.43 4.61 2.48
N ALA A 410 -17.52 3.87 2.24
CA ALA A 410 -18.89 4.40 2.32
C ALA A 410 -19.32 4.77 3.77
N GLN A 411 -18.71 4.18 4.78
CA GLN A 411 -19.07 4.36 6.20
C GLN A 411 -18.63 5.72 6.73
N GLU A 412 -17.47 6.22 6.30
CA GLU A 412 -16.89 7.51 6.67
C GLU A 412 -17.47 8.67 5.84
N PHE A 413 -18.23 8.36 4.78
CA PHE A 413 -18.79 9.35 3.87
C PHE A 413 -19.67 10.42 4.57
N PRO A 414 -20.66 10.05 5.41
CA PRO A 414 -21.48 11.06 6.10
C PRO A 414 -20.64 11.95 7.00
N VAL A 415 -19.66 11.39 7.70
CA VAL A 415 -18.81 12.13 8.63
C VAL A 415 -17.98 13.16 7.88
N LYS A 416 -17.25 12.77 6.82
CA LYS A 416 -16.38 13.70 6.09
C LYS A 416 -17.16 14.80 5.37
N VAL A 417 -18.33 14.48 4.79
CA VAL A 417 -19.14 15.46 4.04
C VAL A 417 -19.88 16.40 4.97
N ILE A 418 -20.64 15.88 5.93
CA ILE A 418 -21.47 16.71 6.82
C ILE A 418 -20.57 17.61 7.67
N TYR A 419 -19.47 17.07 8.23
CA TYR A 419 -18.54 17.86 9.02
C TYR A 419 -17.88 18.98 8.20
N THR A 420 -17.43 18.68 6.97
CA THR A 420 -16.80 19.67 6.10
C THR A 420 -17.78 20.77 5.69
N ILE A 421 -19.01 20.40 5.30
CA ILE A 421 -20.06 21.37 4.93
C ILE A 421 -20.41 22.24 6.14
N LEU A 422 -20.63 21.65 7.31
CA LEU A 422 -20.95 22.39 8.53
C LEU A 422 -19.83 23.38 8.88
N TRP A 423 -18.57 22.93 8.82
CA TRP A 423 -17.42 23.79 9.06
C TRP A 423 -17.37 24.95 8.05
N LEU A 424 -17.51 24.66 6.75
CA LEU A 424 -17.49 25.69 5.69
C LEU A 424 -18.60 26.72 5.88
N VAL A 425 -19.83 26.26 6.13
CA VAL A 425 -20.97 27.16 6.35
C VAL A 425 -20.75 28.03 7.59
N VAL A 426 -20.37 27.43 8.72
CA VAL A 426 -20.20 28.16 9.99
C VAL A 426 -19.06 29.18 9.89
N PHE A 427 -17.87 28.74 9.47
CA PHE A 427 -16.69 29.60 9.49
C PHE A 427 -16.67 30.62 8.36
N LEU A 428 -17.09 30.27 7.14
CA LEU A 428 -17.15 31.28 6.07
C LEU A 428 -18.24 32.32 6.36
N SER A 429 -19.39 31.93 6.93
CA SER A 429 -20.42 32.91 7.35
C SER A 429 -19.93 33.81 8.49
N ALA A 430 -19.20 33.26 9.46
CA ALA A 430 -18.60 34.05 10.53
C ALA A 430 -17.53 35.00 9.98
N PHE A 431 -16.67 34.52 9.09
CA PHE A 431 -15.60 35.32 8.47
C PHE A 431 -16.15 36.46 7.63
N ASP A 432 -17.28 36.26 6.95
CA ASP A 432 -17.95 37.31 6.17
C ASP A 432 -18.41 38.50 7.00
N LYS A 433 -18.82 38.24 8.25
CA LYS A 433 -19.23 39.25 9.24
C LYS A 433 -18.02 39.91 9.91
N LEU A 434 -16.94 39.16 10.11
CA LEU A 434 -15.76 39.60 10.86
C LEU A 434 -14.70 40.30 10.01
N ALA A 435 -14.62 40.02 8.71
CA ALA A 435 -13.60 40.57 7.84
C ALA A 435 -13.82 42.07 7.60
N PRO A 436 -12.84 42.94 7.92
CA PRO A 436 -12.97 44.38 7.78
C PRO A 436 -13.02 44.79 6.29
N ALA A 437 -13.72 45.89 6.00
CA ALA A 437 -13.77 46.45 4.66
C ALA A 437 -12.36 46.82 4.16
N SER A 438 -12.10 46.60 2.86
CA SER A 438 -10.80 46.90 2.26
C SER A 438 -10.61 48.42 2.15
N PRO A 439 -9.48 48.98 2.63
CA PRO A 439 -9.16 50.39 2.46
C PRO A 439 -8.72 50.74 1.03
N GLN A 440 -8.45 49.72 0.19
CA GLN A 440 -8.06 49.90 -1.21
C GLN A 440 -9.13 49.38 -2.17
N PRO A 441 -9.30 50.01 -3.33
CA PRO A 441 -10.22 49.55 -4.37
C PRO A 441 -9.85 48.13 -4.81
N ARG A 442 -10.86 47.28 -4.98
CA ARG A 442 -10.71 45.91 -5.49
C ARG A 442 -10.47 45.94 -7.00
N PHE A 443 -9.49 45.18 -7.48
CA PHE A 443 -9.41 44.82 -8.90
C PHE A 443 -10.15 43.49 -9.08
N PHE A 444 -11.36 43.55 -9.64
CA PHE A 444 -12.25 42.40 -9.84
C PHE A 444 -11.96 41.74 -11.19
N LEU A 445 -11.21 40.63 -11.19
CA LEU A 445 -11.13 39.79 -12.39
C LEU A 445 -11.93 38.48 -12.23
N LEU A 446 -11.99 37.88 -11.03
CA LEU A 446 -12.44 36.48 -10.86
C LEU A 446 -13.50 36.23 -9.77
N ASP A 447 -14.01 37.22 -9.02
CA ASP A 447 -14.96 36.94 -7.91
C ASP A 447 -16.27 36.27 -8.38
N ARG A 448 -16.80 36.64 -9.55
CA ARG A 448 -17.99 36.00 -10.14
C ARG A 448 -17.68 34.54 -10.51
N PHE A 449 -16.52 34.29 -11.13
CA PHE A 449 -16.05 32.94 -11.44
C PHE A 449 -15.84 32.10 -10.17
N SER A 450 -15.25 32.68 -9.12
CA SER A 450 -15.05 32.01 -7.83
C SER A 450 -16.39 31.66 -7.17
N THR A 451 -17.38 32.55 -7.25
CA THR A 451 -18.73 32.30 -6.71
C THR A 451 -19.41 31.17 -7.47
N VAL A 452 -19.34 31.18 -8.80
CA VAL A 452 -19.87 30.10 -9.67
C VAL A 452 -19.14 28.79 -9.38
N TYR A 453 -17.81 28.80 -9.25
CA TYR A 453 -17.01 27.62 -8.91
C TYR A 453 -17.43 27.00 -7.58
N ILE A 454 -17.60 27.82 -6.53
CA ILE A 454 -18.08 27.35 -5.22
C ILE A 454 -19.51 26.80 -5.33
N ALA A 455 -20.39 27.46 -6.10
CA ALA A 455 -21.75 27.01 -6.31
C ALA A 455 -21.83 25.66 -7.04
N ILE A 456 -20.92 25.41 -8.01
CA ILE A 456 -20.82 24.15 -8.76
C ILE A 456 -20.21 23.01 -7.90
N ALA A 457 -19.38 23.32 -6.91
CA ALA A 457 -18.78 22.30 -6.05
C ALA A 457 -19.83 21.44 -5.34
N ILE A 458 -20.95 22.03 -4.91
CA ILE A 458 -22.03 21.32 -4.21
C ILE A 458 -22.70 20.24 -5.09
N PRO A 459 -23.27 20.56 -6.28
CA PRO A 459 -23.85 19.56 -7.16
C PRO A 459 -22.79 18.60 -7.69
N LEU A 460 -21.53 19.04 -7.87
CA LEU A 460 -20.44 18.15 -8.27
C LEU A 460 -20.15 17.10 -7.20
N ILE A 461 -20.07 17.47 -5.92
CA ILE A 461 -19.89 16.52 -4.81
C ILE A 461 -21.07 15.55 -4.71
N LEU A 462 -22.30 16.05 -4.84
CA LEU A 462 -23.50 15.21 -4.86
C LEU A 462 -23.47 14.24 -6.04
N TYR A 463 -23.02 14.71 -7.21
CA TYR A 463 -22.85 13.85 -8.37
C TYR A 463 -21.77 12.80 -8.13
N THR A 464 -20.52 13.19 -7.86
CA THR A 464 -19.41 12.24 -7.74
C THR A 464 -19.57 11.26 -6.59
N SER A 465 -20.24 11.67 -5.50
CA SER A 465 -20.30 10.86 -4.29
C SER A 465 -21.59 10.06 -4.11
N LEU A 466 -22.68 10.44 -4.77
CA LEU A 466 -23.99 9.80 -4.63
C LEU A 466 -24.55 9.39 -6.00
N LEU A 467 -24.75 10.36 -6.89
CA LEU A 467 -25.46 10.09 -8.14
C LEU A 467 -24.63 9.27 -9.13
N HIS A 468 -23.31 9.42 -9.14
CA HIS A 468 -22.43 8.74 -10.10
C HIS A 468 -22.50 7.21 -9.89
N GLY A 469 -22.38 6.73 -8.65
CA GLY A 469 -22.55 5.32 -8.33
C GLY A 469 -23.97 4.80 -8.62
N LEU A 470 -25.00 5.63 -8.39
CA LEU A 470 -26.41 5.28 -8.66
C LEU A 470 -26.74 5.22 -10.15
N ILE A 471 -26.21 6.16 -10.95
CA ILE A 471 -26.47 6.30 -12.39
C ILE A 471 -25.68 5.24 -13.17
N PHE A 472 -24.43 5.00 -12.80
CA PHE A 472 -23.53 4.16 -13.59
C PHE A 472 -23.36 2.72 -13.06
N LYS A 473 -24.11 2.30 -12.01
CA LYS A 473 -24.14 0.92 -11.45
C LYS A 473 -22.93 0.07 -11.85
N ASN A 474 -21.80 0.28 -11.17
CA ASN A 474 -20.53 -0.46 -11.31
C ASN A 474 -19.85 -0.48 -12.70
N ASN A 475 -20.42 0.13 -13.75
CA ASN A 475 -19.83 0.14 -15.10
C ASN A 475 -18.77 1.24 -15.30
N LEU A 476 -18.67 2.19 -14.37
CA LEU A 476 -17.66 3.25 -14.33
C LEU A 476 -17.27 3.52 -12.87
N GLU A 477 -16.81 2.50 -12.15
CA GLU A 477 -16.12 2.80 -10.91
C GLU A 477 -14.86 3.63 -11.22
N GLN A 478 -14.66 4.72 -10.46
CA GLN A 478 -13.30 5.19 -10.20
C GLN A 478 -12.59 4.00 -9.59
N ILE A 479 -11.80 3.26 -10.38
CA ILE A 479 -11.15 2.00 -10.00
C ILE A 479 -10.59 2.15 -8.58
N PRO A 480 -11.29 1.61 -7.55
CA PRO A 480 -10.66 1.37 -6.27
C PRO A 480 -9.72 0.20 -6.57
N ILE A 481 -8.45 0.33 -6.24
CA ILE A 481 -7.44 -0.72 -6.51
C ILE A 481 -7.72 -2.02 -5.71
N ASP A 482 -8.83 -2.10 -4.99
CA ASP A 482 -9.30 -3.30 -4.28
C ASP A 482 -10.68 -3.79 -4.78
N SER A 483 -10.89 -3.92 -6.10
CA SER A 483 -11.98 -4.74 -6.63
C SER A 483 -11.50 -6.20 -6.80
N PRO A 484 -12.09 -7.19 -6.10
CA PRO A 484 -11.60 -8.56 -6.08
C PRO A 484 -11.98 -9.40 -7.31
N ASP A 485 -12.67 -8.82 -8.31
CA ASP A 485 -13.38 -9.57 -9.37
C ASP A 485 -12.90 -9.29 -10.82
N LEU A 486 -11.82 -8.53 -11.05
CA LEU A 486 -11.26 -8.28 -12.40
C LEU A 486 -9.76 -8.60 -12.44
N SER A 487 -9.28 -9.29 -13.48
CA SER A 487 -7.84 -9.50 -13.66
C SER A 487 -7.17 -8.16 -14.03
N ILE A 488 -5.95 -7.94 -13.51
CA ILE A 488 -5.16 -6.71 -13.77
C ILE A 488 -5.09 -6.34 -15.26
N PRO A 489 -5.00 -7.29 -16.22
CA PRO A 489 -5.05 -6.99 -17.65
C PRO A 489 -6.39 -6.45 -18.18
N GLU A 490 -7.54 -6.90 -17.67
CA GLU A 490 -8.86 -6.40 -18.09
C GLU A 490 -9.10 -4.96 -17.62
N ILE A 491 -8.57 -4.61 -16.45
CA ILE A 491 -8.53 -3.24 -15.91
C ILE A 491 -7.71 -2.32 -16.84
N ILE A 492 -6.65 -2.85 -17.46
CA ILE A 492 -5.79 -2.11 -18.40
C ILE A 492 -6.40 -2.05 -19.80
N ARG A 493 -7.20 -3.03 -20.24
CA ARG A 493 -7.84 -3.10 -21.57
C ARG A 493 -9.04 -2.17 -21.72
N ALA A 494 -9.88 -2.06 -20.70
CA ALA A 494 -11.12 -1.30 -20.74
C ALA A 494 -10.96 0.17 -21.20
N PRO A 495 -9.87 0.89 -20.86
CA PRO A 495 -9.56 2.20 -21.43
C PRO A 495 -9.38 2.20 -22.96
N TYR A 496 -8.61 1.28 -23.54
CA TYR A 496 -8.28 1.28 -24.99
C TYR A 496 -9.50 1.09 -25.89
N LEU A 497 -10.35 0.11 -25.55
CA LEU A 497 -11.60 -0.16 -26.29
C LEU A 497 -12.62 0.98 -26.16
N LYS A 498 -12.68 1.61 -24.98
CA LYS A 498 -13.59 2.72 -24.72
C LYS A 498 -13.24 3.97 -25.53
N PHE A 499 -11.97 4.14 -25.91
CA PHE A 499 -11.50 5.30 -26.65
C PHE A 499 -11.15 5.02 -28.12
N GLY A 500 -11.37 3.79 -28.61
CA GLY A 500 -11.16 3.44 -30.03
C GLY A 500 -9.70 3.49 -30.47
N VAL A 501 -8.75 3.28 -29.55
CA VAL A 501 -7.30 3.30 -29.80
C VAL A 501 -6.77 1.87 -29.85
N GLU A 502 -5.87 1.60 -30.79
CA GLU A 502 -5.16 0.32 -30.93
C GLU A 502 -4.36 0.02 -29.66
N VAL A 503 -4.44 -1.23 -29.16
CA VAL A 503 -3.80 -1.62 -27.90
C VAL A 503 -2.27 -1.79 -28.16
N PRO A 504 -1.37 -1.41 -27.24
CA PRO A 504 0.09 -1.55 -27.44
C PRO A 504 0.50 -3.01 -27.37
N ASN A 505 1.42 -3.48 -28.22
CA ASN A 505 1.80 -4.89 -28.32
C ASN A 505 2.24 -5.57 -27.01
N GLU A 506 2.78 -4.89 -25.98
CA GLU A 506 3.11 -5.58 -24.71
C GLU A 506 1.91 -5.70 -23.77
N VAL A 507 1.02 -4.70 -23.80
CA VAL A 507 -0.28 -4.73 -23.11
C VAL A 507 -1.19 -5.69 -23.85
N GLU A 508 -1.12 -5.70 -25.17
CA GLU A 508 -1.68 -6.72 -26.03
C GLU A 508 -1.03 -8.04 -25.70
N ASP A 509 0.29 -8.24 -25.60
CA ASP A 509 0.93 -9.51 -25.22
C ASP A 509 0.60 -9.99 -23.79
N ALA A 510 0.33 -9.08 -22.85
CA ALA A 510 -0.15 -9.39 -21.50
C ALA A 510 -1.65 -9.67 -21.49
N ILE A 511 -2.42 -8.98 -22.34
CA ILE A 511 -3.84 -9.21 -22.63
C ILE A 511 -3.95 -10.51 -23.41
N ILE A 512 -3.36 -10.73 -24.58
CA ILE A 512 -3.00 -11.98 -25.28
C ILE A 512 -2.53 -13.07 -24.30
N ARG A 513 -1.78 -12.82 -23.22
CA ARG A 513 -1.52 -13.89 -22.22
C ARG A 513 -2.74 -14.27 -21.35
N ASP A 514 -3.74 -13.40 -21.27
CA ASP A 514 -5.08 -13.56 -20.65
C ASP A 514 -6.27 -13.62 -21.67
N VAL A 515 -6.04 -13.43 -22.99
CA VAL A 515 -7.00 -13.19 -24.10
C VAL A 515 -6.60 -13.97 -25.35
N LEU A 516 -5.40 -14.54 -25.42
CA LEU A 516 -5.17 -15.66 -26.32
C LEU A 516 -6.12 -16.75 -25.84
N PRO A 517 -6.96 -17.26 -26.74
CA PRO A 517 -7.85 -18.35 -26.40
C PRO A 517 -7.01 -19.48 -25.82
N GLY A 518 -7.32 -19.85 -24.56
CA GLY A 518 -6.65 -20.94 -23.89
C GLY A 518 -5.43 -20.61 -23.05
N GLN A 519 -5.22 -19.36 -22.61
CA GLN A 519 -4.15 -19.01 -21.66
C GLN A 519 -4.65 -18.08 -20.55
N THR A 520 -4.12 -18.23 -19.33
CA THR A 520 -4.31 -17.27 -18.23
C THR A 520 -3.24 -17.42 -17.14
N SER A 521 -2.95 -16.35 -16.40
CA SER A 521 -2.06 -16.35 -15.23
C SER A 521 -2.80 -15.79 -14.02
N VAL A 522 -2.94 -16.58 -12.96
CA VAL A 522 -3.64 -16.17 -11.73
C VAL A 522 -2.70 -16.07 -10.53
N PRO A 523 -2.85 -15.04 -9.67
CA PRO A 523 -2.06 -14.94 -8.45
C PRO A 523 -2.48 -16.00 -7.44
N THR A 524 -1.51 -16.53 -6.69
CA THR A 524 -1.77 -17.43 -5.56
C THR A 524 -1.11 -16.91 -4.28
N LYS A 525 -1.87 -16.84 -3.19
CA LYS A 525 -1.48 -16.19 -1.95
C LYS A 525 -0.99 -17.23 -0.94
N SER A 526 0.21 -17.01 -0.39
CA SER A 526 0.73 -17.80 0.74
C SER A 526 -0.10 -17.60 2.02
N VAL A 527 -0.33 -18.69 2.74
CA VAL A 527 -1.05 -18.73 4.02
C VAL A 527 -0.15 -19.37 5.10
N ASP A 528 -0.15 -18.81 6.32
CA ASP A 528 0.44 -19.39 7.53
C ASP A 528 1.86 -20.00 7.38
N TYR A 529 2.86 -19.21 6.98
CA TYR A 529 4.24 -19.67 6.72
C TYR A 529 4.40 -20.58 5.49
N ASP A 530 3.70 -20.27 4.39
CA ASP A 530 3.70 -21.10 3.18
C ASP A 530 3.18 -22.52 3.47
N GLN A 531 2.20 -22.64 4.37
CA GLN A 531 1.54 -23.91 4.64
C GLN A 531 0.69 -24.33 3.44
N ASN A 532 -0.06 -23.41 2.87
CA ASN A 532 -0.81 -23.63 1.65
C ASN A 532 -0.76 -22.36 0.80
N TYR A 533 -1.08 -22.49 -0.48
CA TYR A 533 -1.24 -21.37 -1.41
C TYR A 533 -2.68 -21.37 -1.94
N VAL A 534 -3.39 -20.25 -1.73
CA VAL A 534 -4.80 -20.12 -2.10
C VAL A 534 -4.99 -19.19 -3.30
N THR A 535 -5.87 -19.59 -4.20
CA THR A 535 -6.16 -18.91 -5.47
C THR A 535 -7.66 -18.64 -5.58
N ASN A 536 -8.04 -17.47 -6.08
CA ASN A 536 -9.45 -17.18 -6.36
C ASN A 536 -9.96 -18.04 -7.52
N VAL A 537 -11.07 -18.73 -7.31
CA VAL A 537 -11.79 -19.50 -8.33
C VAL A 537 -13.27 -19.18 -8.25
N THR A 538 -13.89 -18.91 -9.39
CA THR A 538 -15.30 -18.50 -9.47
C THR A 538 -16.16 -19.69 -9.85
N PHE A 539 -17.23 -19.92 -9.09
CA PHE A 539 -18.24 -20.95 -9.26
C PHE A 539 -19.59 -20.28 -9.52
N GLY A 540 -20.02 -20.24 -10.78
CA GLY A 540 -21.20 -19.46 -11.18
C GLY A 540 -20.95 -17.96 -10.91
N ASN A 541 -21.63 -17.41 -9.89
CA ASN A 541 -21.50 -16.03 -9.44
C ASN A 541 -20.80 -15.88 -8.07
N GLN A 542 -20.16 -16.94 -7.56
CA GLN A 542 -19.52 -16.96 -6.23
C GLN A 542 -18.03 -17.24 -6.34
N THR A 543 -17.19 -16.37 -5.80
CA THR A 543 -15.72 -16.53 -5.78
C THR A 543 -15.26 -17.11 -4.45
N LEU A 544 -14.44 -18.16 -4.49
CA LEU A 544 -13.92 -18.89 -3.32
C LEU A 544 -12.39 -18.96 -3.35
N LEU A 545 -11.78 -19.06 -2.17
CA LEU A 545 -10.34 -19.30 -2.03
C LEU A 545 -10.03 -20.79 -2.03
N MET A 546 -9.47 -21.26 -3.15
CA MET A 546 -9.21 -22.67 -3.41
C MET A 546 -7.73 -22.98 -3.30
N ASP A 547 -7.42 -24.12 -2.69
CA ASP A 547 -6.08 -24.74 -2.79
C ASP A 547 -6.03 -25.58 -4.07
N ILE A 548 -5.13 -25.21 -4.98
CA ILE A 548 -4.95 -25.89 -6.26
C ILE A 548 -3.95 -27.02 -6.03
N ASP A 549 -4.42 -28.25 -6.17
CA ASP A 549 -3.75 -29.45 -5.67
C ASP A 549 -3.42 -30.43 -6.82
N SER A 550 -2.16 -30.47 -7.25
CA SER A 550 -1.69 -31.45 -8.25
C SER A 550 -1.57 -32.89 -7.71
N GLY A 551 -1.67 -33.08 -6.39
CA GLY A 551 -1.69 -34.36 -5.70
C GLY A 551 -3.08 -34.99 -5.51
N SER A 552 -4.16 -34.34 -5.96
CA SER A 552 -5.51 -34.94 -5.98
C SER A 552 -6.27 -34.65 -7.28
N SER A 553 -7.53 -35.10 -7.40
CA SER A 553 -8.29 -35.06 -8.67
C SER A 553 -9.76 -34.74 -8.47
N ASP A 554 -10.08 -34.12 -7.33
CA ASP A 554 -11.43 -33.79 -6.89
C ASP A 554 -11.53 -32.28 -6.76
N LEU A 555 -12.64 -31.70 -7.24
CA LEU A 555 -12.92 -30.26 -7.12
C LEU A 555 -14.07 -30.09 -6.14
N TRP A 556 -13.74 -29.84 -4.87
CA TRP A 556 -14.73 -29.77 -3.81
C TRP A 556 -14.70 -28.46 -3.06
N VAL A 557 -15.88 -28.03 -2.59
CA VAL A 557 -16.10 -26.74 -1.94
C VAL A 557 -16.82 -26.88 -0.61
N ILE A 558 -16.43 -26.08 0.38
CA ILE A 558 -17.13 -25.88 1.65
C ILE A 558 -18.43 -25.15 1.35
N SER A 559 -19.55 -25.73 1.77
CA SER A 559 -20.87 -25.25 1.36
C SER A 559 -21.81 -24.90 2.52
N THR A 560 -22.87 -24.16 2.19
CA THR A 560 -23.99 -23.85 3.08
C THR A 560 -24.78 -25.09 3.51
N LEU A 561 -24.58 -26.24 2.83
CA LEU A 561 -25.23 -27.51 3.15
C LEU A 561 -24.53 -28.30 4.27
N LEU A 562 -23.43 -27.78 4.82
CA LEU A 562 -22.74 -28.39 5.96
C LEU A 562 -23.64 -28.41 7.21
N ASN A 563 -23.73 -29.57 7.86
CA ASN A 563 -24.40 -29.71 9.15
C ASN A 563 -23.48 -30.36 10.20
N PRO A 564 -23.15 -29.69 11.31
CA PRO A 564 -23.39 -28.26 11.58
C PRO A 564 -22.55 -27.36 10.66
N PRO A 565 -22.95 -26.08 10.45
CA PRO A 565 -22.16 -25.13 9.66
C PRO A 565 -20.80 -24.86 10.31
N ARG A 566 -19.83 -24.43 9.50
CA ARG A 566 -18.50 -24.02 9.98
C ARG A 566 -18.61 -22.73 10.78
N LYS A 567 -17.97 -22.65 11.95
CA LYS A 567 -17.99 -21.45 12.81
C LYS A 567 -17.03 -20.38 12.25
N ASN A 568 -17.38 -19.10 12.39
CA ASN A 568 -16.53 -17.94 12.10
C ASN A 568 -16.08 -17.75 10.63
N GLN A 569 -16.74 -18.39 9.66
CA GLN A 569 -16.45 -18.16 8.23
C GLN A 569 -17.38 -17.05 7.69
N PRO A 570 -16.85 -16.07 6.93
CA PRO A 570 -17.68 -15.08 6.24
C PRO A 570 -18.67 -15.76 5.30
N LYS A 571 -19.93 -15.33 5.28
CA LYS A 571 -20.96 -15.86 4.38
C LYS A 571 -20.57 -15.76 2.90
N SER A 572 -19.81 -14.73 2.54
CA SER A 572 -19.28 -14.53 1.17
C SER A 572 -18.24 -15.56 0.75
N ARG A 573 -17.70 -16.36 1.68
CA ARG A 573 -16.68 -17.41 1.43
C ARG A 573 -17.21 -18.81 1.72
N THR A 574 -18.53 -19.01 1.61
CA THR A 574 -19.17 -20.31 1.77
C THR A 574 -20.03 -20.54 0.54
N TYR A 575 -19.77 -21.63 -0.19
CA TYR A 575 -20.48 -21.91 -1.44
C TYR A 575 -21.95 -22.23 -1.18
N ASP A 576 -22.84 -21.53 -1.84
CA ASP A 576 -24.25 -21.82 -1.83
C ASP A 576 -24.72 -22.32 -3.21
N PRO A 577 -24.90 -23.64 -3.39
CA PRO A 577 -25.33 -24.20 -4.67
C PRO A 577 -26.75 -23.77 -5.06
N GLN A 578 -27.55 -23.22 -4.13
CA GLN A 578 -28.91 -22.77 -4.43
C GLN A 578 -28.95 -21.40 -5.11
N THR A 579 -27.95 -20.56 -4.85
CA THR A 579 -27.88 -19.18 -5.39
C THR A 579 -26.84 -19.03 -6.51
N SER A 580 -25.98 -20.03 -6.73
CA SER A 580 -24.97 -20.02 -7.80
C SER A 580 -25.52 -20.36 -9.19
N GLY A 581 -26.69 -21.02 -9.27
CA GLY A 581 -27.24 -21.57 -10.51
C GLY A 581 -26.81 -23.02 -10.79
N ALA A 582 -26.14 -23.68 -9.83
CA ALA A 582 -25.69 -25.05 -9.96
C ALA A 582 -26.84 -26.07 -10.13
N LYS A 583 -26.60 -27.10 -10.93
CA LYS A 583 -27.55 -28.20 -11.15
C LYS A 583 -27.08 -29.46 -10.45
N LYS A 584 -27.85 -29.96 -9.49
CA LYS A 584 -27.52 -31.20 -8.79
C LYS A 584 -27.45 -32.38 -9.78
N MET A 585 -26.45 -33.24 -9.61
CA MET A 585 -26.35 -34.50 -10.34
C MET A 585 -27.04 -35.61 -9.53
N ASP A 586 -28.25 -35.99 -9.93
CA ASP A 586 -29.01 -37.01 -9.22
C ASP A 586 -28.32 -38.38 -9.25
N GLY A 587 -28.22 -39.01 -8.07
CA GLY A 587 -27.53 -40.28 -7.88
C GLY A 587 -25.99 -40.19 -7.80
N TYR A 588 -25.40 -38.98 -7.90
CA TYR A 588 -23.95 -38.80 -7.78
C TYR A 588 -23.53 -38.33 -6.39
N SER A 589 -22.43 -38.91 -5.89
CA SER A 589 -21.84 -38.57 -4.61
C SER A 589 -20.32 -38.74 -4.64
N TRP A 590 -19.65 -38.16 -3.66
CA TRP A 590 -18.20 -38.26 -3.48
C TRP A 590 -17.87 -38.40 -1.99
N SER A 591 -16.74 -39.03 -1.72
CA SER A 591 -16.17 -39.14 -0.38
C SER A 591 -14.66 -39.30 -0.53
N MET A 592 -13.90 -38.48 0.20
CA MET A 592 -12.44 -38.43 0.12
C MET A 592 -11.80 -38.57 1.50
N SER A 593 -10.65 -39.23 1.54
CA SER A 593 -9.74 -39.25 2.69
C SER A 593 -8.33 -38.91 2.22
N TYR A 594 -7.75 -37.86 2.77
CA TYR A 594 -6.41 -37.39 2.45
C TYR A 594 -5.34 -38.13 3.28
N GLY A 595 -4.07 -38.01 2.86
CA GLY A 595 -2.93 -38.65 3.54
C GLY A 595 -2.72 -38.18 4.98
N ASP A 596 -3.20 -36.98 5.31
CA ASP A 596 -3.20 -36.41 6.66
C ASP A 596 -4.41 -36.87 7.53
N ARG A 597 -5.22 -37.80 7.02
CA ARG A 597 -6.45 -38.36 7.62
C ARG A 597 -7.62 -37.38 7.68
N SER A 598 -7.54 -36.23 7.03
CA SER A 598 -8.70 -35.37 6.84
C SER A 598 -9.67 -35.98 5.83
N THR A 599 -10.96 -35.74 6.03
CA THR A 599 -12.04 -36.28 5.18
C THR A 599 -13.04 -35.21 4.78
N ALA A 600 -13.67 -35.41 3.63
CA ALA A 600 -14.77 -34.58 3.13
C ALA A 600 -15.68 -35.42 2.22
N GLY A 601 -16.96 -35.04 2.11
CA GLY A 601 -17.91 -35.77 1.27
C GLY A 601 -19.27 -35.09 1.12
N GLY A 602 -20.01 -35.51 0.09
CA GLY A 602 -21.33 -34.98 -0.19
C GLY A 602 -21.88 -35.28 -1.58
N PRO A 603 -22.93 -34.56 -2.01
CA PRO A 603 -23.48 -34.62 -3.36
C PRO A 603 -22.58 -33.93 -4.39
N VAL A 604 -22.85 -34.16 -5.67
CA VAL A 604 -22.15 -33.53 -6.80
C VAL A 604 -23.12 -32.64 -7.59
N TYR A 605 -22.62 -31.50 -8.05
CA TYR A 605 -23.34 -30.54 -8.85
C TYR A 605 -22.60 -30.27 -10.16
N LYS A 606 -23.32 -29.82 -11.18
CA LYS A 606 -22.78 -29.21 -12.40
C LYS A 606 -22.82 -27.70 -12.24
N GLU A 607 -21.68 -27.07 -12.46
CA GLU A 607 -21.50 -25.62 -12.34
C GLU A 607 -20.54 -25.11 -13.41
N THR A 608 -20.62 -23.82 -13.71
CA THR A 608 -19.60 -23.10 -14.49
C THR A 608 -18.46 -22.68 -13.57
N VAL A 609 -17.25 -23.17 -13.85
CA VAL A 609 -16.07 -22.90 -13.01
C VAL A 609 -15.03 -22.14 -13.81
N THR A 610 -14.63 -20.98 -13.28
CA THR A 610 -13.75 -20.02 -13.95
C THR A 610 -12.50 -19.75 -13.11
N ILE A 611 -11.34 -19.74 -13.78
CA ILE A 611 -10.04 -19.35 -13.23
C ILE A 611 -9.41 -18.36 -14.20
N GLY A 612 -9.18 -17.13 -13.73
CA GLY A 612 -8.75 -16.04 -14.60
C GLY A 612 -9.74 -15.88 -15.75
N SER A 613 -9.25 -15.93 -16.99
CA SER A 613 -10.10 -15.89 -18.19
C SER A 613 -10.61 -17.26 -18.68
N LEU A 614 -10.17 -18.36 -18.07
CA LEU A 614 -10.51 -19.72 -18.50
C LEU A 614 -11.77 -20.24 -17.80
N THR A 615 -12.73 -20.70 -18.59
CA THR A 615 -14.04 -21.16 -18.07
C THR A 615 -14.38 -22.55 -18.55
N VAL A 616 -14.71 -23.44 -17.61
CA VAL A 616 -15.26 -24.77 -17.90
C VAL A 616 -16.77 -24.78 -17.57
N PRO A 617 -17.65 -24.86 -18.57
CA PRO A 617 -19.07 -25.05 -18.32
C PRO A 617 -19.35 -26.49 -17.88
N ASN A 618 -20.34 -26.68 -16.99
CA ASN A 618 -20.75 -27.99 -16.51
C ASN A 618 -19.59 -28.82 -15.90
N GLN A 619 -18.68 -28.15 -15.21
CA GLN A 619 -17.69 -28.80 -14.35
C GLN A 619 -18.43 -29.54 -13.22
N ALA A 620 -17.98 -30.75 -12.88
CA ALA A 620 -18.46 -31.42 -11.68
C ALA A 620 -17.84 -30.77 -10.44
N VAL A 621 -18.68 -30.28 -9.55
CA VAL A 621 -18.32 -29.65 -8.28
C VAL A 621 -18.87 -30.48 -7.13
N GLU A 622 -17.95 -30.92 -6.28
CA GLU A 622 -18.19 -31.78 -5.14
C GLU A 622 -18.57 -30.93 -3.92
N VAL A 623 -19.87 -30.86 -3.61
CA VAL A 623 -20.38 -29.93 -2.61
C VAL A 623 -20.34 -30.60 -1.24
N ALA A 624 -19.50 -30.09 -0.33
CA ALA A 624 -19.30 -30.73 0.95
C ALA A 624 -20.52 -30.56 1.87
N THR A 625 -21.05 -31.69 2.34
CA THR A 625 -22.07 -31.77 3.42
C THR A 625 -21.47 -32.33 4.71
N THR A 626 -20.33 -32.99 4.60
CA THR A 626 -19.51 -33.47 5.72
C THR A 626 -18.06 -33.10 5.49
N ILE A 627 -17.39 -32.64 6.56
CA ILE A 627 -15.95 -32.37 6.61
C ILE A 627 -15.39 -32.73 7.98
N SER A 628 -14.14 -33.19 7.99
CA SER A 628 -13.38 -33.49 9.21
C SER A 628 -13.06 -32.24 10.04
N GLN A 629 -12.68 -32.43 11.31
CA GLN A 629 -12.38 -31.32 12.22
C GLN A 629 -11.24 -30.41 11.72
N LYS A 630 -10.26 -30.98 11.00
CA LYS A 630 -9.13 -30.21 10.44
C LYS A 630 -9.62 -29.12 9.47
N PHE A 631 -10.47 -29.50 8.50
CA PHE A 631 -11.10 -28.53 7.61
C PHE A 631 -12.06 -27.60 8.36
N ARG A 632 -12.76 -28.07 9.39
CA ARG A 632 -13.63 -27.20 10.21
C ARG A 632 -12.85 -26.08 10.89
N SER A 633 -11.66 -26.37 11.43
CA SER A 633 -10.82 -25.39 12.11
C SER A 633 -10.09 -24.42 11.20
N ASP A 634 -10.02 -24.68 9.89
CA ASP A 634 -9.04 -24.00 9.04
C ASP A 634 -9.29 -22.50 8.75
N THR A 635 -10.49 -21.91 8.74
CA THR A 635 -10.75 -20.47 8.44
C THR A 635 -10.22 -19.85 7.14
N VAL A 636 -9.20 -20.34 6.45
CA VAL A 636 -8.63 -19.68 5.26
C VAL A 636 -9.08 -20.36 3.97
N LEU A 637 -9.02 -21.69 3.94
CA LEU A 637 -9.36 -22.56 2.83
C LEU A 637 -10.87 -22.73 2.70
N ASP A 638 -11.38 -22.56 1.48
CA ASP A 638 -12.80 -22.74 1.14
C ASP A 638 -13.05 -24.02 0.30
N GLY A 639 -12.00 -24.73 -0.15
CA GLY A 639 -12.10 -25.98 -0.87
C GLY A 639 -10.80 -26.35 -1.60
N LEU A 640 -10.75 -27.50 -2.28
CA LEU A 640 -9.60 -27.91 -3.12
C LEU A 640 -10.01 -28.04 -4.59
N MET A 641 -9.07 -27.76 -5.48
CA MET A 641 -9.16 -28.06 -6.91
C MET A 641 -8.04 -29.02 -7.32
N GLY A 642 -8.39 -30.29 -7.52
CA GLY A 642 -7.47 -31.33 -7.96
C GLY A 642 -7.05 -31.21 -9.43
N LEU A 643 -5.73 -31.28 -9.72
CA LEU A 643 -5.12 -31.24 -11.05
C LEU A 643 -4.38 -32.54 -11.44
N GLY A 644 -4.63 -33.63 -10.72
CA GLY A 644 -4.11 -34.97 -10.98
C GLY A 644 -4.90 -35.76 -12.05
N SER A 645 -4.73 -37.08 -12.08
CA SER A 645 -5.41 -37.94 -13.07
C SER A 645 -6.90 -38.14 -12.77
N ASN A 646 -7.74 -38.09 -13.80
CA ASN A 646 -9.17 -38.44 -13.72
C ASN A 646 -9.44 -39.83 -13.13
N ASP A 647 -8.50 -40.77 -13.25
CA ASP A 647 -8.61 -42.10 -12.65
C ASP A 647 -8.60 -42.07 -11.12
N ARG A 648 -8.19 -40.96 -10.51
CA ARG A 648 -8.18 -40.78 -9.05
C ARG A 648 -9.38 -40.00 -8.52
N ASN A 649 -10.24 -39.46 -9.37
CA ASN A 649 -11.46 -38.78 -8.94
C ASN A 649 -12.40 -39.73 -8.16
N ASN A 650 -13.00 -39.23 -7.08
CA ASN A 650 -13.77 -40.02 -6.13
C ASN A 650 -15.27 -39.99 -6.36
N ILE A 651 -15.73 -39.26 -7.37
CA ILE A 651 -17.15 -39.23 -7.72
C ILE A 651 -17.63 -40.63 -8.16
N ARG A 652 -18.80 -41.02 -7.67
CA ARG A 652 -19.53 -42.25 -7.99
C ARG A 652 -20.97 -41.90 -8.40
N PRO A 653 -21.63 -42.72 -9.26
CA PRO A 653 -21.17 -44.01 -9.80
C PRO A 653 -20.14 -43.89 -10.94
N LYS A 654 -20.05 -42.71 -11.58
CA LYS A 654 -19.12 -42.47 -12.69
C LYS A 654 -18.18 -41.32 -12.36
N LYS A 655 -16.87 -41.60 -12.39
CA LYS A 655 -15.80 -40.59 -12.21
C LYS A 655 -15.98 -39.44 -13.18
N GLN A 656 -15.61 -38.24 -12.75
CA GLN A 656 -15.65 -37.03 -13.58
C GLN A 656 -14.22 -36.55 -13.88
N PRO A 657 -14.02 -35.84 -15.00
CA PRO A 657 -12.73 -35.23 -15.28
C PRO A 657 -12.43 -34.04 -14.35
N THR A 658 -11.14 -33.81 -14.10
CA THR A 658 -10.65 -32.59 -13.43
C THR A 658 -10.98 -31.35 -14.25
N TRP A 659 -10.93 -30.18 -13.60
CA TRP A 659 -11.08 -28.91 -14.30
C TRP A 659 -10.02 -28.73 -15.39
N PHE A 660 -8.76 -29.09 -15.10
CA PHE A 660 -7.68 -29.00 -16.08
C PHE A 660 -7.91 -29.91 -17.29
N ASP A 661 -8.36 -31.14 -17.10
CA ASP A 661 -8.64 -32.02 -18.24
C ASP A 661 -9.85 -31.58 -19.07
N ASN A 662 -10.84 -30.93 -18.46
CA ASN A 662 -11.97 -30.35 -19.19
C ASN A 662 -11.58 -29.09 -19.98
N ILE A 663 -10.72 -28.23 -19.44
CA ILE A 663 -10.26 -27.01 -20.15
C ILE A 663 -9.14 -27.30 -21.15
N ARG A 664 -8.38 -28.39 -20.98
CA ARG A 664 -7.19 -28.73 -21.78
C ARG A 664 -7.37 -28.61 -23.30
N PRO A 665 -8.47 -29.09 -23.91
CA PRO A 665 -8.67 -28.96 -25.35
C PRO A 665 -8.78 -27.50 -25.83
N SER A 666 -9.13 -26.59 -24.93
CA SER A 666 -9.22 -25.16 -25.20
C SER A 666 -7.94 -24.41 -24.87
N LEU A 667 -6.93 -25.05 -24.26
CA LEU A 667 -5.66 -24.42 -23.93
C LEU A 667 -4.76 -24.27 -25.16
N ALA A 668 -4.01 -23.18 -25.22
CA ALA A 668 -3.05 -22.96 -26.31
C ALA A 668 -1.85 -23.93 -26.26
N LYS A 669 -1.46 -24.36 -25.06
CA LYS A 669 -0.58 -25.50 -24.82
C LYS A 669 -1.16 -26.34 -23.69
N PRO A 670 -1.08 -27.68 -23.74
CA PRO A 670 -1.63 -28.54 -22.69
C PRO A 670 -0.70 -28.59 -21.46
N VAL A 671 -0.52 -27.42 -20.82
CA VAL A 671 0.38 -27.19 -19.70
C VAL A 671 -0.27 -26.37 -18.61
N PHE A 672 0.17 -26.58 -17.38
CA PHE A 672 0.06 -25.57 -16.32
C PHE A 672 1.41 -25.43 -15.61
N CYS A 673 1.70 -24.23 -15.12
CA CYS A 673 2.96 -23.92 -14.43
C CYS A 673 2.70 -23.30 -13.06
N THR A 674 3.64 -23.47 -12.14
CA THR A 674 3.60 -22.83 -10.81
C THR A 674 4.87 -22.06 -10.55
N GLY A 675 4.73 -20.82 -10.09
CA GLY A 675 5.83 -20.01 -9.57
C GLY A 675 5.55 -19.63 -8.12
N LEU A 676 5.76 -20.56 -7.18
CA LEU A 676 5.51 -20.33 -5.75
C LEU A 676 6.66 -19.54 -5.14
N LYS A 677 6.36 -18.47 -4.41
CA LYS A 677 7.35 -17.65 -3.71
C LYS A 677 7.30 -17.89 -2.21
N ARG A 678 8.47 -17.87 -1.55
CA ARG A 678 8.59 -18.02 -0.10
C ARG A 678 8.07 -16.77 0.60
N ARG A 679 7.07 -16.92 1.47
CA ARG A 679 6.43 -15.85 2.26
C ARG A 679 5.92 -14.67 1.42
N ALA A 680 5.56 -14.95 0.17
CA ALA A 680 5.08 -13.96 -0.79
C ALA A 680 4.05 -14.60 -1.73
N ALA A 681 3.33 -13.77 -2.48
CA ALA A 681 2.42 -14.26 -3.51
C ALA A 681 3.19 -14.89 -4.68
N GLY A 682 2.69 -16.02 -5.18
CA GLY A 682 3.16 -16.70 -6.37
C GLY A 682 2.16 -16.61 -7.52
N THR A 683 2.32 -17.47 -8.54
CA THR A 683 1.38 -17.58 -9.67
C THR A 683 1.11 -19.02 -10.08
N PHE A 684 -0.10 -19.27 -10.59
CA PHE A 684 -0.44 -20.42 -11.42
C PHE A 684 -0.71 -19.94 -12.84
N ASP A 685 -0.04 -20.56 -13.82
CA ASP A 685 -0.21 -20.27 -15.23
C ASP A 685 -0.85 -21.46 -15.92
N PHE A 686 -1.81 -21.23 -16.80
CA PHE A 686 -2.46 -22.28 -17.59
C PHE A 686 -2.33 -21.95 -19.06
N GLY A 687 -1.98 -22.94 -19.88
CA GLY A 687 -1.96 -22.78 -21.33
C GLY A 687 -0.65 -22.28 -21.94
N PHE A 688 0.33 -21.89 -21.12
CA PHE A 688 1.62 -21.40 -21.59
C PHE A 688 2.76 -21.61 -20.57
N ILE A 689 3.97 -21.28 -21.00
CA ILE A 689 5.20 -21.34 -20.21
C ILE A 689 5.84 -19.94 -20.30
N ASP A 690 5.82 -19.19 -19.21
CA ASP A 690 6.32 -17.81 -19.20
C ASP A 690 7.84 -17.74 -19.04
N ALA A 691 8.54 -17.39 -20.12
CA ALA A 691 9.99 -17.23 -20.11
C ALA A 691 10.47 -16.11 -19.18
N ALA A 692 9.62 -15.14 -18.82
CA ALA A 692 9.99 -14.05 -17.92
C ALA A 692 10.02 -14.48 -16.43
N LYS A 693 9.42 -15.62 -16.09
CA LYS A 693 9.29 -16.07 -14.68
C LYS A 693 10.43 -16.97 -14.21
N PHE A 694 11.33 -17.41 -15.09
CA PHE A 694 12.43 -18.28 -14.71
C PHE A 694 13.76 -17.85 -15.33
N VAL A 695 14.85 -18.28 -14.69
CA VAL A 695 16.21 -18.02 -15.15
C VAL A 695 16.85 -19.31 -15.67
N GLY A 696 17.51 -19.22 -16.83
CA GLY A 696 18.21 -20.36 -17.44
C GLY A 696 17.26 -21.32 -18.16
N GLU A 697 17.67 -22.59 -18.28
CA GLU A 697 16.91 -23.60 -19.02
C GLU A 697 16.01 -24.45 -18.10
N ILE A 698 14.84 -24.83 -18.63
CA ILE A 698 13.94 -25.76 -17.93
C ILE A 698 14.48 -27.18 -18.03
N VAL A 699 14.74 -27.77 -16.87
CA VAL A 699 15.18 -29.15 -16.73
C VAL A 699 13.96 -30.08 -16.71
N TYR A 700 13.73 -30.78 -17.82
CA TYR A 700 12.62 -31.73 -17.95
C TYR A 700 12.97 -33.16 -17.50
N THR A 701 11.99 -33.83 -16.90
CA THR A 701 11.98 -35.26 -16.56
C THR A 701 10.64 -35.89 -17.00
N PRO A 702 10.61 -37.15 -17.49
CA PRO A 702 9.36 -37.79 -17.93
C PRO A 702 8.45 -38.09 -16.73
N VAL A 703 7.13 -37.93 -16.93
CA VAL A 703 6.12 -38.46 -16.01
C VAL A 703 6.00 -39.98 -16.23
N LEU A 704 5.96 -40.74 -15.14
CA LEU A 704 5.82 -42.20 -15.20
C LEU A 704 4.43 -42.60 -15.68
N ASN A 705 4.36 -43.57 -16.59
CA ASN A 705 3.14 -44.08 -17.21
C ASN A 705 2.98 -45.61 -17.00
N GLY A 706 1.80 -46.14 -17.30
CA GLY A 706 1.50 -47.58 -17.21
C GLY A 706 1.59 -48.11 -15.76
N ALA A 707 2.11 -49.32 -15.58
CA ALA A 707 2.23 -49.96 -14.27
C ALA A 707 3.14 -49.22 -13.27
N ARG A 708 3.90 -48.21 -13.72
CA ARG A 708 4.77 -47.37 -12.87
C ARG A 708 4.11 -46.05 -12.45
N SER A 709 2.96 -45.72 -13.01
CA SER A 709 2.19 -44.53 -12.64
C SER A 709 1.24 -44.86 -11.49
N ARG A 710 1.12 -43.92 -10.55
CA ARG A 710 0.10 -43.95 -9.49
C ARG A 710 -1.07 -43.04 -9.83
N GLY A 711 -1.11 -42.47 -11.04
CA GLY A 711 -2.13 -41.50 -11.43
C GLY A 711 -1.90 -40.09 -10.87
N TYR A 712 -0.66 -39.77 -10.51
CA TYR A 712 -0.22 -38.43 -10.13
C TYR A 712 0.77 -37.86 -11.16
N TRP A 713 1.36 -36.71 -10.86
CA TRP A 713 2.55 -36.20 -11.55
C TRP A 713 3.81 -36.94 -11.07
N ASP A 714 3.83 -38.24 -11.37
CA ASP A 714 4.83 -39.20 -10.94
C ASP A 714 6.15 -39.02 -11.68
N PHE A 715 7.28 -38.95 -10.96
CA PHE A 715 8.61 -38.95 -11.58
C PHE A 715 9.61 -39.71 -10.71
N GLN A 716 10.80 -39.94 -11.25
CA GLN A 716 11.83 -40.75 -10.60
C GLN A 716 13.17 -40.00 -10.54
N PRO A 717 13.48 -39.34 -9.40
CA PRO A 717 14.82 -38.88 -9.08
C PRO A 717 15.87 -39.99 -9.25
N ALA A 718 17.07 -39.61 -9.68
CA ALA A 718 18.23 -40.48 -9.84
C ALA A 718 19.20 -40.39 -8.65
N GLY A 719 19.12 -39.31 -7.87
CA GLY A 719 19.96 -39.10 -6.70
C GLY A 719 19.82 -37.72 -6.10
N PHE A 720 20.73 -37.39 -5.18
CA PHE A 720 20.76 -36.09 -4.51
C PHE A 720 22.18 -35.67 -4.11
N ALA A 721 22.39 -34.40 -3.83
CA ALA A 721 23.59 -33.87 -3.17
C ALA A 721 23.18 -32.81 -2.12
N ILE A 722 23.95 -32.66 -1.05
CA ILE A 722 23.67 -31.71 0.05
C ILE A 722 24.82 -30.71 0.12
N GLY A 723 24.50 -29.43 -0.03
CA GLY A 723 25.47 -28.34 -0.11
C GLY A 723 26.57 -28.64 -1.14
N ALA A 724 27.82 -28.45 -0.74
CA ALA A 724 29.00 -28.77 -1.56
C ALA A 724 29.40 -30.27 -1.55
N GLY A 725 28.58 -31.15 -0.94
CA GLY A 725 28.87 -32.58 -0.85
C GLY A 725 28.79 -33.32 -2.19
N ALA A 726 29.44 -34.47 -2.28
CA ALA A 726 29.44 -35.30 -3.48
C ALA A 726 28.02 -35.83 -3.83
N PRO A 727 27.66 -35.91 -5.13
CA PRO A 727 26.45 -36.57 -5.60
C PRO A 727 26.31 -38.00 -5.08
N ARG A 728 25.10 -38.35 -4.60
CA ARG A 728 24.74 -39.70 -4.14
C ARG A 728 23.65 -40.27 -5.05
N THR A 729 23.92 -41.41 -5.68
CA THR A 729 22.91 -42.12 -6.47
C THR A 729 21.88 -42.74 -5.54
N ALA A 730 20.61 -42.38 -5.75
CA ALA A 730 19.48 -42.89 -4.99
C ALA A 730 18.24 -42.71 -5.87
N SER A 731 17.69 -43.81 -6.38
CA SER A 731 16.47 -43.77 -7.16
C SER A 731 15.27 -44.15 -6.33
N PHE A 732 14.25 -43.29 -6.32
CA PHE A 732 13.06 -43.47 -5.50
C PHE A 732 11.85 -42.87 -6.24
N PRO A 733 10.64 -43.41 -6.03
CA PRO A 733 9.46 -42.90 -6.70
C PRO A 733 8.95 -41.63 -6.00
N ALA A 734 8.60 -40.62 -6.78
CA ALA A 734 8.18 -39.32 -6.26
C ALA A 734 6.96 -38.75 -7.01
N ILE A 735 6.23 -37.84 -6.38
CA ILE A 735 5.19 -37.02 -7.02
C ILE A 735 5.50 -35.54 -6.82
N VAL A 736 5.06 -34.69 -7.75
CA VAL A 736 5.01 -33.24 -7.56
C VAL A 736 3.60 -32.84 -7.14
N ASP A 737 3.49 -32.20 -5.98
CA ASP A 737 2.22 -32.04 -5.26
C ASP A 737 2.08 -30.65 -4.64
N THR A 738 1.31 -29.76 -5.29
CA THR A 738 1.02 -28.41 -4.81
C THR A 738 0.08 -28.36 -3.62
N GLY A 739 -0.63 -29.44 -3.29
CA GLY A 739 -1.48 -29.53 -2.10
C GLY A 739 -0.73 -29.99 -0.84
N SER A 740 0.58 -30.25 -0.94
CA SER A 740 1.42 -30.70 0.17
C SER A 740 2.42 -29.63 0.60
N SER A 741 2.30 -29.12 1.82
CA SER A 741 3.18 -28.06 2.32
C SER A 741 4.65 -28.46 2.46
N GLN A 742 4.92 -29.69 2.89
CA GLN A 742 6.26 -30.18 3.23
C GLN A 742 6.85 -31.06 2.13
N TRP A 743 8.17 -31.25 2.17
CA TRP A 743 8.89 -32.12 1.26
C TRP A 743 9.18 -33.47 1.94
N TYR A 744 8.47 -34.51 1.54
CA TYR A 744 8.67 -35.85 2.06
C TYR A 744 9.64 -36.65 1.19
N MET A 745 10.68 -37.23 1.80
CA MET A 745 11.74 -37.98 1.13
C MET A 745 12.01 -39.29 1.87
N PRO A 746 12.72 -40.28 1.27
CA PRO A 746 13.06 -41.52 1.97
C PRO A 746 13.81 -41.20 3.26
N ALA A 747 13.52 -41.95 4.33
CA ALA A 747 14.06 -41.66 5.66
C ALA A 747 15.60 -41.53 5.69
N SER A 748 16.29 -42.31 4.85
CA SER A 748 17.75 -42.24 4.69
C SER A 748 18.24 -40.91 4.11
N ILE A 749 17.49 -40.30 3.17
CA ILE A 749 17.80 -39.00 2.57
C ILE A 749 17.48 -37.87 3.54
N ALA A 750 16.31 -37.91 4.18
CA ALA A 750 15.94 -36.92 5.19
C ALA A 750 16.96 -36.93 6.35
N SER A 751 17.35 -38.11 6.84
CA SER A 751 18.38 -38.25 7.88
C SER A 751 19.74 -37.76 7.40
N ALA A 752 20.11 -38.01 6.14
CA ALA A 752 21.36 -37.49 5.58
C ALA A 752 21.38 -35.96 5.53
N TYR A 753 20.27 -35.32 5.14
CA TYR A 753 20.14 -33.87 5.15
C TYR A 753 20.27 -33.32 6.56
N TRP A 754 19.47 -33.81 7.51
CA TRP A 754 19.50 -33.27 8.87
C TRP A 754 20.78 -33.59 9.64
N SER A 755 21.51 -34.64 9.28
CA SER A 755 22.83 -34.92 9.85
C SER A 755 23.89 -33.88 9.50
N SER A 756 23.71 -33.09 8.44
CA SER A 756 24.62 -32.00 8.09
C SER A 756 24.29 -30.68 8.81
N VAL A 757 23.17 -30.62 9.53
CA VAL A 757 22.72 -29.43 10.27
C VAL A 757 22.95 -29.62 11.75
N GLN A 758 23.85 -28.81 12.32
CA GLN A 758 24.17 -28.89 13.75
C GLN A 758 22.93 -28.63 14.62
N GLY A 759 22.68 -29.53 15.56
CA GLY A 759 21.56 -29.46 16.50
C GLY A 759 20.22 -29.95 15.94
N ALA A 760 20.16 -30.41 14.69
CA ALA A 760 18.96 -31.01 14.13
C ALA A 760 18.64 -32.36 14.80
N ALA A 761 17.36 -32.59 15.10
CA ALA A 761 16.90 -33.81 15.76
C ALA A 761 15.43 -34.09 15.43
N GLN A 762 15.06 -35.37 15.41
CA GLN A 762 13.66 -35.77 15.36
C GLN A 762 13.00 -35.58 16.73
N LYS A 763 11.79 -35.01 16.72
CA LYS A 763 10.94 -34.84 17.90
C LYS A 763 9.56 -35.44 17.66
N THR A 764 9.06 -36.17 18.65
CA THR A 764 7.71 -36.73 18.64
C THR A 764 6.68 -35.62 18.39
N GLY A 765 5.76 -35.85 17.46
CA GLY A 765 4.70 -34.90 17.07
C GLY A 765 5.09 -33.88 15.99
N TYR A 766 6.38 -33.62 15.77
CA TYR A 766 6.86 -32.66 14.77
C TYR A 766 7.75 -33.28 13.69
N GLY A 767 8.36 -34.44 13.90
CA GLY A 767 9.37 -34.97 12.97
C GLY A 767 10.70 -34.22 13.12
N TRP A 768 11.40 -33.93 12.03
CA TRP A 768 12.68 -33.23 12.08
C TRP A 768 12.54 -31.75 12.49
N THR A 769 13.33 -31.35 13.48
CA THR A 769 13.43 -29.99 14.00
C THR A 769 14.90 -29.58 14.08
N PHE A 770 15.18 -28.27 14.08
CA PHE A 770 16.53 -27.73 14.13
C PHE A 770 16.58 -26.37 14.85
N PRO A 771 17.74 -25.91 15.34
CA PRO A 771 17.89 -24.58 15.90
C PRO A 771 17.63 -23.52 14.82
N CYS A 772 16.78 -22.53 15.09
CA CYS A 772 16.37 -21.57 14.04
C CYS A 772 17.52 -20.74 13.44
N GLU A 773 18.63 -20.62 14.15
CA GLU A 773 19.83 -19.88 13.72
C GLU A 773 20.78 -20.72 12.85
N SER A 774 20.53 -22.02 12.71
CA SER A 774 21.38 -22.90 11.90
C SER A 774 21.35 -22.49 10.43
N ALA A 775 22.53 -22.39 9.81
CA ALA A 775 22.66 -22.26 8.37
C ALA A 775 22.22 -23.57 7.71
N LEU A 776 21.18 -23.48 6.87
CA LEU A 776 20.63 -24.64 6.17
C LEU A 776 21.30 -24.79 4.80
N PRO A 777 21.88 -25.97 4.48
CA PRO A 777 22.50 -26.19 3.19
C PRO A 777 21.45 -26.30 2.08
N ASP A 778 21.82 -25.86 0.88
CA ASP A 778 21.09 -26.15 -0.36
C ASP A 778 21.02 -27.68 -0.55
N ILE A 779 19.97 -28.17 -1.21
CA ILE A 779 19.86 -29.57 -1.63
C ILE A 779 19.66 -29.63 -3.14
N HIS A 780 20.41 -30.50 -3.78
CA HIS A 780 20.38 -30.71 -5.23
C HIS A 780 19.72 -32.05 -5.52
N ILE A 781 18.69 -32.05 -6.35
CA ILE A 781 18.04 -33.27 -6.84
C ILE A 781 18.59 -33.60 -8.20
N LEU A 782 19.11 -34.81 -8.33
CA LEU A 782 19.68 -35.32 -9.57
C LEU A 782 18.58 -36.03 -10.34
N LEU A 783 18.40 -35.63 -11.58
CA LEU A 783 17.49 -36.24 -12.53
C LEU A 783 18.28 -37.10 -13.51
N GLN A 784 17.58 -37.95 -14.27
CA GLN A 784 18.23 -38.75 -15.29
C GLN A 784 18.93 -37.88 -16.35
N GLY A 785 20.01 -38.39 -16.93
CA GLY A 785 20.81 -37.67 -17.92
C GLY A 785 21.73 -36.58 -17.33
N GLY A 786 22.07 -36.67 -16.04
CA GLY A 786 23.05 -35.79 -15.40
C GLY A 786 22.54 -34.38 -15.05
N LYS A 787 21.24 -34.12 -15.21
CA LYS A 787 20.64 -32.82 -14.90
C LYS A 787 20.40 -32.67 -13.40
N LYS A 788 20.47 -31.44 -12.88
CA LYS A 788 20.26 -31.13 -11.46
C LYS A 788 19.27 -29.99 -11.26
N VAL A 789 18.45 -30.11 -10.21
CA VAL A 789 17.56 -29.06 -9.71
C VAL A 789 18.03 -28.66 -8.32
N THR A 790 18.20 -27.36 -8.07
CA THR A 790 18.72 -26.87 -6.79
C THR A 790 17.60 -26.22 -6.00
N VAL A 791 17.38 -26.68 -4.77
CA VAL A 791 16.48 -26.04 -3.82
C VAL A 791 17.30 -25.35 -2.75
N LYS A 792 16.98 -24.07 -2.51
CA LYS A 792 17.72 -23.24 -1.56
C LYS A 792 17.49 -23.68 -0.13
N GLY A 793 18.55 -23.70 0.69
CA GLY A 793 18.50 -24.14 2.09
C GLY A 793 17.51 -23.32 2.93
N VAL A 794 17.31 -22.05 2.59
CA VAL A 794 16.30 -21.16 3.23
C VAL A 794 14.88 -21.72 3.19
N ASN A 795 14.59 -22.60 2.22
CA ASN A 795 13.30 -23.25 2.07
C ASN A 795 13.08 -24.38 3.08
N MET A 796 14.16 -24.95 3.63
CA MET A 796 14.14 -26.06 4.59
C MET A 796 13.72 -25.61 5.99
N ASN A 797 13.59 -24.30 6.23
CA ASN A 797 12.85 -23.77 7.37
C ASN A 797 11.36 -23.68 7.00
N TYR A 798 10.57 -24.63 7.50
CA TYR A 798 9.13 -24.66 7.28
C TYR A 798 8.41 -23.64 8.17
N LYS A 799 8.61 -23.73 9.49
CA LYS A 799 7.93 -22.87 10.46
C LYS A 799 8.72 -22.77 11.77
N THR A 800 8.66 -21.61 12.43
CA THR A 800 9.16 -21.48 13.81
C THR A 800 8.16 -22.11 14.79
N ILE A 801 8.58 -23.12 15.56
CA ILE A 801 7.73 -23.79 16.56
C ILE A 801 7.66 -22.94 17.83
N ARG A 802 8.83 -22.48 18.30
CA ARG A 802 9.00 -21.59 19.46
C ARG A 802 10.37 -20.91 19.38
N ALA A 803 10.65 -19.96 20.27
CA ALA A 803 11.93 -19.25 20.31
C ALA A 803 13.12 -20.23 20.22
N GLY A 804 13.95 -20.06 19.19
CA GLY A 804 15.14 -20.88 18.94
C GLY A 804 14.93 -22.26 18.32
N LEU A 805 13.68 -22.74 18.14
CA LEU A 805 13.40 -24.08 17.57
C LEU A 805 12.50 -23.99 16.33
N CYS A 806 13.02 -24.45 15.20
CA CYS A 806 12.35 -24.42 13.91
C CYS A 806 12.00 -25.84 13.43
N TRP A 807 10.90 -25.93 12.71
CA TRP A 807 10.40 -27.13 12.06
C TRP A 807 11.07 -27.27 10.70
N GLY A 808 11.70 -28.43 10.46
CA GLY A 808 12.28 -28.78 9.18
C GLY A 808 11.25 -28.98 8.08
N GLY A 809 11.55 -28.47 6.89
CA GLY A 809 10.72 -28.63 5.69
C GLY A 809 10.89 -29.98 4.98
N VAL A 810 12.02 -30.66 5.18
CA VAL A 810 12.24 -32.04 4.70
C VAL A 810 11.87 -33.02 5.81
N GLN A 811 10.94 -33.92 5.52
CA GLN A 811 10.49 -34.96 6.44
C GLN A 811 10.66 -36.36 5.82
N ALA A 812 10.68 -37.38 6.67
CA ALA A 812 10.71 -38.76 6.21
C ALA A 812 9.34 -39.16 5.64
N ASP A 813 9.30 -39.76 4.46
CA ASP A 813 8.08 -40.31 3.89
C ASP A 813 7.60 -41.54 4.67
N ILE A 814 6.28 -41.69 4.73
CA ILE A 814 5.60 -42.80 5.41
C ILE A 814 4.64 -43.56 4.47
N MET A 815 4.59 -43.15 3.20
CA MET A 815 3.62 -43.63 2.20
C MET A 815 4.26 -44.60 1.20
N GLY A 816 5.55 -44.89 1.34
CA GLY A 816 6.32 -45.70 0.39
C GLY A 816 6.72 -44.94 -0.88
N PHE A 817 6.59 -43.60 -0.85
CA PHE A 817 7.02 -42.70 -1.90
C PHE A 817 7.17 -41.27 -1.42
N SER A 818 7.95 -40.49 -2.17
CA SER A 818 8.27 -39.10 -1.85
C SER A 818 7.27 -38.10 -2.42
N ILE A 819 7.04 -37.02 -1.70
CA ILE A 819 6.12 -35.94 -2.08
C ILE A 819 6.93 -34.64 -2.18
N PHE A 820 7.10 -34.13 -3.39
CA PHE A 820 7.80 -32.90 -3.68
C PHE A 820 6.81 -31.74 -3.59
N GLY A 821 6.54 -31.36 -2.34
CA GLY A 821 5.59 -30.31 -1.98
C GLY A 821 6.15 -28.89 -2.07
N ASP A 822 5.45 -27.94 -1.44
CA ASP A 822 5.74 -26.51 -1.54
C ASP A 822 7.15 -26.14 -1.09
N VAL A 823 7.69 -26.80 -0.06
CA VAL A 823 9.09 -26.62 0.36
C VAL A 823 10.08 -26.86 -0.79
N PHE A 824 9.81 -27.83 -1.66
CA PHE A 824 10.61 -28.10 -2.85
C PHE A 824 10.34 -27.07 -3.94
N MET A 825 9.07 -26.77 -4.21
CA MET A 825 8.66 -25.95 -5.36
C MET A 825 8.87 -24.45 -5.16
N LYS A 826 8.91 -23.94 -3.92
CA LYS A 826 9.06 -22.51 -3.68
C LYS A 826 10.44 -22.01 -4.12
N GLY A 827 10.47 -20.95 -4.93
CA GLY A 827 11.68 -20.48 -5.61
C GLY A 827 12.05 -21.28 -6.88
N LEU A 828 11.21 -22.23 -7.30
CA LEU A 828 11.28 -22.87 -8.60
C LEU A 828 10.07 -22.48 -9.46
N PHE A 829 10.30 -22.38 -10.76
CA PHE A 829 9.27 -22.41 -11.77
C PHE A 829 9.08 -23.86 -12.21
N VAL A 830 7.88 -24.40 -11.97
CA VAL A 830 7.56 -25.81 -12.20
C VAL A 830 6.55 -25.92 -13.34
N VAL A 831 6.84 -26.76 -14.33
CA VAL A 831 5.99 -26.97 -15.51
C VAL A 831 5.39 -28.37 -15.46
N HIS A 832 4.07 -28.46 -15.58
CA HIS A 832 3.33 -29.71 -15.72
C HIS A 832 2.79 -29.80 -17.16
N GLU A 833 3.40 -30.65 -17.98
CA GLU A 833 3.07 -30.76 -19.41
C GLU A 833 2.47 -32.13 -19.73
N VAL A 834 1.26 -32.13 -20.31
CA VAL A 834 0.56 -33.37 -20.70
C VAL A 834 1.09 -33.94 -22.03
N GLY A 835 1.79 -33.12 -22.83
CA GLY A 835 2.30 -33.48 -24.14
C GLY A 835 1.22 -33.41 -25.23
N GLU A 836 1.64 -33.15 -26.47
CA GLU A 836 0.80 -33.06 -27.67
C GLU A 836 1.46 -33.84 -28.82
N GLY A 837 0.68 -34.33 -29.79
CA GLY A 837 1.21 -34.99 -30.99
C GLY A 837 2.04 -36.26 -30.73
N GLY A 838 1.74 -37.02 -29.68
CA GLY A 838 2.47 -38.24 -29.31
C GLY A 838 3.64 -38.04 -28.35
N ARG A 839 3.91 -36.80 -27.91
CA ARG A 839 4.90 -36.51 -26.85
C ARG A 839 4.38 -37.00 -25.49
N ALA A 840 5.23 -37.68 -24.73
CA ALA A 840 4.88 -38.16 -23.38
C ALA A 840 4.75 -37.00 -22.37
N LYS A 841 3.89 -37.19 -21.35
CA LYS A 841 3.77 -36.32 -20.17
C LYS A 841 5.15 -36.09 -19.53
N ARG A 842 5.44 -34.86 -19.09
CA ARG A 842 6.72 -34.49 -18.47
C ARG A 842 6.58 -33.36 -17.46
N ILE A 843 7.53 -33.27 -16.55
CA ILE A 843 7.64 -32.20 -15.56
C ILE A 843 8.93 -31.42 -15.82
N GLY A 844 8.87 -30.09 -15.76
CA GLY A 844 10.00 -29.20 -15.91
C GLY A 844 10.29 -28.41 -14.64
N PHE A 845 11.57 -28.14 -14.37
CA PHE A 845 12.00 -27.30 -13.25
C PHE A 845 13.03 -26.28 -13.70
N ALA A 846 12.87 -25.03 -13.29
CA ALA A 846 13.87 -23.97 -13.44
C ALA A 846 13.90 -23.07 -12.19
N PRO A 847 15.01 -22.38 -11.89
CA PRO A 847 15.02 -21.32 -10.88
C PRO A 847 13.99 -20.24 -11.20
N LEU A 848 13.16 -19.88 -10.22
CA LEU A 848 12.19 -18.78 -10.34
C LEU A 848 12.92 -17.43 -10.28
N VAL A 849 12.42 -16.42 -11.01
CA VAL A 849 12.83 -15.02 -10.85
C VAL A 849 12.23 -14.49 -9.54
N GLU A 850 13.08 -14.13 -8.57
CA GLU A 850 12.67 -13.64 -7.26
C GLU A 850 12.01 -12.26 -7.30
#